data_AF-A0A842F929-F1
#
_entry.id   AF-A0A842F929-F1
#
_cell.length_a   1.000
_cell.length_b   1.000
_cell.length_c   1.000
_cell.angle_alpha   90.00
_cell.angle_beta   90.00
_cell.angle_gamma   90.00
#
_symmetry.space_group_name_H-M   'P 1'
#
loop_
_entity.id
_entity.type
_entity.pdbx_description
1 polymer ?
#
loop_
_entity_poly.entity_id
_entity_poly.type
_entity_poly.pdbx_seq_one_letter_code
_entity_poly.pdbx_strand_id
1 'polypeptide(L)'
;MRKLLLVFFVSCIFLILGNIKAEAGEIHRKEIFSLEEPTWIFKSGMGRGSYHDRQDLGFILKENTKLKMRQVNTNFKGSLTVRLLGDDSKEEKSVSVTSNWTTIEAGKALVPFVNTPYGEIGATLEYEIEGDTEQKPLPIYKYGDNQAAFFDTWDNNDGEYGLIINKDFQLLIPKKDKNYARNLRDFPNLDALIEYFNGIFKLNDDMAGFDNSSPTNQVGKNRYFLKADANGAGGAYYGSHWTAQSYDTVKMWLEKGRWGALHEIAHGYQTSLDNRGMYTGEVSNNLFGVQYEYSTYGKDEADRIGWLFGIGYKAQVENNLYTKMVKNFGTYDSADLREKLIFLALLKQKAGNEAFTKLYQEYRADANETGFDINQYTLPNLLNHYYSEHSEFDFTAVFERWGIKLTNSQPAINRDREYTPVASIADIVPENKLPSARLLVDPNVMIRSNFTMVTNAEIAALNLTGNLNIELDTENIQDLKGTKIQIKNGKQVVQEQFIQDNQVQFKNLPNGIYTVNFIGDIMKDYLVKQHYVYVKEAQNQANISVENIKKSDLSNQKIRFLGLGNDQFAEFNTDLQKEQGILSVSATNPHVYFGQNLYASVEVKDVQGNLVYQNKMAGTGVTKGTFKFPLKDGYEIQIEHVEPSRLAPDEPISVRNRINTWTMTEWGLANHQLQNDAEQDFIKKINKSGETLIQDENVKVIPLIYLSEKKNLLFAINHLNEKNKKEYLDKYGELFHTPNYGDNFIFTLKGLGNATFATMDFSTKERLLTVNTNRTMPHWYFPERYATVLVQDVDGMQKYVKNYWGRKDYVASIDKVNLSLGDYLTVIHEEGAGQRLSIQNKDSQKSLANQKIVRYQLVRDGIKVVSESDVPKLEQDPPKITSFVREGDTSIRGKATPGASVEVLVGNSTPAKTVKADDLGEWEVTVSALLKGELVRVKSTYGGEQLASPEYKVIAIPIVQSWLGIGETRINGQASPGATIDVLVNGVKKATVSADASGRWVATLPALTLDQEVQIRATTETRYADSEKYQVREIIPSITSSVRALKTELSGIAVAGATVDVWVQGVKKATVEANNLGNWTATVPALVENQDVYVRATLAGIYKDSRTYKVDAIPLAITSELTTGERFVSGTASPGSRVSVWVVESGEAVFKATANNQGKWTAFLSPTALQTGRSVRIHAFLGTVYTEGEHVYTVK
;
A
#
# COMPACT_ATOMS: atom_id res chain seq x y z
N MET A 1 -30.65 85.21 7.38
CA MET A 1 -31.76 86.00 7.98
C MET A 1 -31.90 87.26 7.16
N ARG A 2 -33.03 87.74 6.65
CA ARG A 2 -34.47 87.45 6.75
C ARG A 2 -35.06 88.21 5.53
N LYS A 3 -35.78 87.57 4.60
CA LYS A 3 -37.19 87.13 4.66
C LYS A 3 -38.20 88.23 4.26
N LEU A 4 -39.06 87.83 3.32
CA LEU A 4 -40.45 88.21 2.98
C LEU A 4 -40.66 89.50 2.14
N LEU A 5 -41.15 89.43 0.88
CA LEU A 5 -42.48 89.05 0.32
C LEU A 5 -43.53 90.18 0.35
N LEU A 6 -43.98 90.63 -0.84
CA LEU A 6 -45.36 90.99 -1.25
C LEU A 6 -45.29 91.52 -2.70
N VAL A 7 -45.75 90.87 -3.79
CA VAL A 7 -47.10 90.43 -4.22
C VAL A 7 -47.99 91.59 -4.74
N PHE A 8 -48.64 91.33 -5.89
CA PHE A 8 -49.87 91.91 -6.48
C PHE A 8 -49.73 92.97 -7.61
N PHE A 9 -49.78 92.48 -8.86
CA PHE A 9 -50.67 92.88 -9.98
C PHE A 9 -50.23 92.01 -11.16
N VAL A 10 -51.03 91.07 -11.70
CA VAL A 10 -52.15 91.30 -12.62
C VAL A 10 -53.01 90.04 -12.65
N SER A 11 -54.34 90.22 -12.64
CA SER A 11 -55.35 89.19 -12.82
C SER A 11 -56.30 89.59 -13.96
N CYS A 12 -56.64 88.61 -14.80
CA CYS A 12 -57.91 88.41 -15.52
C CYS A 12 -58.15 88.89 -16.99
N ILE A 13 -58.10 87.87 -17.88
CA ILE A 13 -59.13 87.42 -18.86
C ILE A 13 -59.25 88.16 -20.22
N PHE A 14 -58.86 87.50 -21.32
CA PHE A 14 -59.73 86.91 -22.37
C PHE A 14 -58.83 86.12 -23.37
N LEU A 15 -58.79 84.77 -23.36
CA LEU A 15 -59.70 83.82 -24.01
C LEU A 15 -59.60 83.76 -25.55
N ILE A 16 -58.93 82.71 -26.04
CA ILE A 16 -59.37 81.68 -27.03
C ILE A 16 -58.18 81.30 -27.92
N LEU A 17 -57.63 80.10 -27.70
CA LEU A 17 -57.24 79.12 -28.73
C LEU A 17 -56.60 77.89 -28.04
N GLY A 18 -57.23 76.73 -28.23
CA GLY A 18 -56.54 75.45 -28.35
C GLY A 18 -56.02 74.77 -27.09
N ASN A 19 -56.81 73.83 -26.56
CA ASN A 19 -56.36 72.70 -25.76
C ASN A 19 -55.17 71.99 -26.40
N ILE A 20 -54.00 71.99 -25.75
CA ILE A 20 -53.12 70.81 -25.57
C ILE A 20 -52.38 71.00 -24.23
N LYS A 21 -52.92 70.49 -23.13
CA LYS A 21 -52.07 70.10 -22.00
C LYS A 21 -51.59 68.69 -22.32
N ALA A 22 -50.37 68.57 -22.82
CA ALA A 22 -49.63 67.32 -22.68
C ALA A 22 -49.19 67.27 -21.22
N GLU A 23 -49.87 66.47 -20.40
CA GLU A 23 -49.28 66.00 -19.14
C GLU A 23 -48.06 65.16 -19.52
N ALA A 24 -46.86 65.71 -19.29
CA ALA A 24 -45.65 64.91 -19.37
C ALA A 24 -45.64 63.98 -18.15
N GLY A 25 -45.53 62.66 -18.37
CA GLY A 25 -45.41 61.70 -17.28
C GLY A 25 -44.16 61.98 -16.45
N GLU A 26 -44.19 61.60 -15.17
CA GLU A 26 -43.04 61.75 -14.28
C GLU A 26 -41.85 60.92 -14.82
N ILE A 27 -40.73 61.59 -15.08
CA ILE A 27 -39.50 60.91 -15.51
C ILE A 27 -38.75 60.43 -14.28
N HIS A 28 -38.69 59.12 -14.10
CA HIS A 28 -37.89 58.48 -13.07
C HIS A 28 -36.47 58.24 -13.59
N ARG A 29 -35.51 58.22 -12.65
CA ARG A 29 -34.10 57.94 -12.94
C ARG A 29 -33.60 56.81 -12.05
N LYS A 30 -32.91 55.85 -12.67
CA LYS A 30 -32.25 54.75 -11.97
C LYS A 30 -30.79 54.61 -12.43
N GLU A 31 -29.88 54.57 -11.47
CA GLU A 31 -28.49 54.19 -11.74
C GLU A 31 -28.39 52.67 -11.89
N ILE A 32 -27.68 52.25 -12.93
CA ILE A 32 -27.46 50.85 -13.30
C ILE A 32 -25.98 50.55 -13.15
N PHE A 33 -25.62 49.76 -12.14
CA PHE A 33 -24.22 49.37 -11.94
C PHE A 33 -23.76 48.39 -13.02
N SER A 34 -22.45 48.36 -13.29
CA SER A 34 -21.82 47.35 -14.14
C SER A 34 -21.07 46.33 -13.31
N LEU A 35 -20.88 45.13 -13.85
CA LEU A 35 -20.02 44.10 -13.28
C LEU A 35 -18.74 43.95 -14.09
N GLU A 36 -17.68 43.52 -13.43
CA GLU A 36 -16.52 42.97 -14.13
C GLU A 36 -16.94 41.74 -14.92
N GLU A 37 -16.56 41.67 -16.19
CA GLU A 37 -16.79 40.48 -16.99
C GLU A 37 -15.83 39.38 -16.52
N PRO A 38 -16.33 38.23 -16.01
CA PRO A 38 -15.45 37.16 -15.56
C PRO A 38 -14.92 36.38 -16.76
N THR A 39 -14.13 37.03 -17.61
CA THR A 39 -13.62 36.46 -18.87
C THR A 39 -12.82 35.18 -18.63
N TRP A 40 -12.20 35.05 -17.45
CA TRP A 40 -11.46 33.85 -17.06
C TRP A 40 -12.35 32.62 -16.89
N ILE A 41 -13.62 32.79 -16.52
CA ILE A 41 -14.62 31.73 -16.46
C ILE A 41 -15.16 31.46 -17.87
N PHE A 42 -15.52 32.52 -18.61
CA PHE A 42 -16.20 32.35 -19.91
C PHE A 42 -15.30 31.74 -20.98
N LYS A 43 -13.99 32.06 -20.99
CA LYS A 43 -13.04 31.47 -21.95
C LYS A 43 -12.88 29.96 -21.79
N SER A 44 -13.09 29.41 -20.59
CA SER A 44 -13.08 27.95 -20.39
C SER A 44 -14.36 27.27 -20.90
N GLY A 45 -15.32 28.04 -21.39
CA GLY A 45 -16.67 27.59 -21.78
C GLY A 45 -17.66 27.50 -20.63
N MET A 46 -17.26 27.91 -19.43
CA MET A 46 -18.12 27.85 -18.26
C MET A 46 -19.07 29.05 -18.23
N GLY A 47 -20.34 28.79 -17.93
CA GLY A 47 -21.35 29.85 -17.87
C GLY A 47 -21.40 30.54 -16.50
N ARG A 48 -21.53 29.77 -15.42
CA ARG A 48 -21.76 30.20 -14.04
C ARG A 48 -22.73 31.39 -13.94
N GLY A 49 -23.85 31.35 -14.67
CA GLY A 49 -24.83 32.44 -14.73
C GLY A 49 -24.44 33.60 -15.66
N SER A 50 -23.74 33.35 -16.77
CA SER A 50 -23.43 34.38 -17.77
C SER A 50 -24.70 35.12 -18.19
N TYR A 51 -24.71 36.46 -18.10
CA TYR A 51 -25.84 37.32 -18.50
C TYR A 51 -27.16 37.09 -17.75
N HIS A 52 -27.10 36.40 -16.60
CA HIS A 52 -28.26 36.21 -15.74
C HIS A 52 -28.50 37.40 -14.81
N ASP A 53 -27.45 38.10 -14.40
CA ASP A 53 -27.54 39.19 -13.43
C ASP A 53 -28.44 40.34 -13.91
N ARG A 54 -29.36 40.78 -13.06
CA ARG A 54 -30.37 41.79 -13.41
C ARG A 54 -30.61 42.80 -12.30
N GLN A 55 -31.07 43.97 -12.72
CA GLN A 55 -31.47 45.09 -11.84
C GLN A 55 -32.95 45.44 -12.09
N ASP A 56 -33.81 45.20 -11.12
CA ASP A 56 -35.28 45.41 -11.18
C ASP A 56 -35.67 46.89 -11.09
N LEU A 57 -36.72 47.37 -11.75
CA LEU A 57 -37.16 48.76 -11.55
C LEU A 57 -38.04 48.98 -10.30
N GLY A 58 -38.27 47.94 -9.48
CA GLY A 58 -39.00 48.03 -8.20
C GLY A 58 -40.53 47.99 -8.28
N PHE A 59 -41.11 47.78 -9.46
CA PHE A 59 -42.56 47.69 -9.65
C PHE A 59 -42.93 46.56 -10.63
N ILE A 60 -44.21 46.19 -10.65
CA ILE A 60 -44.81 45.28 -11.63
C ILE A 60 -45.53 46.14 -12.66
N LEU A 61 -45.06 46.09 -13.92
CA LEU A 61 -45.68 46.82 -15.02
C LEU A 61 -46.97 46.13 -15.43
N LYS A 62 -48.11 46.80 -15.28
CA LYS A 62 -49.43 46.31 -15.63
C LYS A 62 -49.55 46.00 -17.12
N GLU A 63 -50.37 45.03 -17.48
CA GLU A 63 -50.65 44.67 -18.87
C GLU A 63 -51.03 45.87 -19.74
N ASN A 64 -50.55 45.86 -20.98
CA ASN A 64 -50.77 46.89 -22.02
C ASN A 64 -50.37 48.31 -21.59
N THR A 65 -49.53 48.45 -20.56
CA THR A 65 -48.94 49.73 -20.17
C THR A 65 -47.61 49.92 -20.87
N LYS A 66 -47.39 51.10 -21.46
CA LYS A 66 -46.13 51.43 -22.13
C LYS A 66 -45.11 51.95 -21.15
N LEU A 67 -43.93 51.34 -21.16
CA LEU A 67 -42.74 51.81 -20.46
C LEU A 67 -41.79 52.44 -21.49
N LYS A 68 -41.65 53.76 -21.44
CA LYS A 68 -40.68 54.53 -22.23
C LYS A 68 -39.37 54.63 -21.46
N MET A 69 -38.24 54.44 -22.14
CA MET A 69 -36.93 54.42 -21.52
C MET A 69 -35.85 55.04 -22.41
N ARG A 70 -34.81 55.62 -21.82
CA ARG A 70 -33.56 55.99 -22.48
C ARG A 70 -32.39 55.89 -21.52
N GLN A 71 -31.21 55.63 -22.05
CA GLN A 71 -29.95 55.65 -21.33
C GLN A 71 -29.35 57.06 -21.43
N VAL A 72 -28.95 57.68 -20.32
CA VAL A 72 -28.50 59.10 -20.32
C VAL A 72 -27.07 59.32 -19.84
N ASN A 73 -26.38 58.28 -19.36
CA ASN A 73 -24.98 58.42 -18.98
C ASN A 73 -24.09 58.44 -20.25
N THR A 74 -23.58 59.62 -20.59
CA THR A 74 -22.74 59.85 -21.79
C THR A 74 -21.38 59.11 -21.74
N ASN A 75 -20.94 58.67 -20.57
CA ASN A 75 -19.71 57.89 -20.39
C ASN A 75 -19.89 56.41 -20.71
N PHE A 76 -21.13 55.90 -20.64
CA PHE A 76 -21.45 54.54 -21.04
C PHE A 76 -21.63 54.47 -22.55
N LYS A 77 -20.86 53.60 -23.23
CA LYS A 77 -20.84 53.52 -24.71
C LYS A 77 -21.67 52.38 -25.30
N GLY A 78 -22.22 51.51 -24.47
CA GLY A 78 -23.10 50.41 -24.89
C GLY A 78 -24.57 50.79 -24.95
N SER A 79 -25.41 49.81 -25.25
CA SER A 79 -26.86 49.88 -25.01
C SER A 79 -27.23 49.02 -23.80
N LEU A 80 -28.33 49.38 -23.13
CA LEU A 80 -28.93 48.53 -22.11
C LEU A 80 -29.91 47.56 -22.77
N THR A 81 -30.10 46.37 -22.19
CA THR A 81 -31.23 45.50 -22.54
C THR A 81 -32.22 45.52 -21.40
N VAL A 82 -33.43 46.01 -21.65
CA VAL A 82 -34.53 45.96 -20.68
C VAL A 82 -35.48 44.82 -21.08
N ARG A 83 -35.89 44.04 -20.09
CA ARG A 83 -36.79 42.89 -20.26
C ARG A 83 -37.99 43.02 -19.34
N LEU A 84 -39.16 42.69 -19.85
CA LEU A 84 -40.35 42.44 -19.06
C LEU A 84 -40.42 40.92 -18.82
N LEU A 85 -40.18 40.50 -17.59
CA LEU A 85 -40.07 39.08 -17.21
C LEU A 85 -41.19 38.66 -16.25
N GLY A 86 -41.58 37.39 -16.33
CA GLY A 86 -42.61 36.76 -15.51
C GLY A 86 -42.36 35.27 -15.37
N ASP A 87 -43.43 34.48 -15.47
CA ASP A 87 -43.45 33.02 -15.34
C ASP A 87 -43.73 32.29 -16.66
N ASP A 88 -43.76 32.99 -17.79
CA ASP A 88 -43.98 32.42 -19.12
C ASP A 88 -43.21 33.19 -20.21
N SER A 89 -42.17 32.56 -20.76
CA SER A 89 -41.32 33.15 -21.80
C SER A 89 -42.06 33.57 -23.09
N LYS A 90 -43.26 33.04 -23.37
CA LYS A 90 -44.06 33.46 -24.54
C LYS A 90 -44.68 34.85 -24.37
N GLU A 91 -44.93 35.25 -23.13
CA GLU A 91 -45.55 36.54 -22.79
C GLU A 91 -44.50 37.64 -22.59
N GLU A 92 -43.26 37.24 -22.31
CA GLU A 92 -42.14 38.13 -22.03
C GLU A 92 -41.66 38.93 -23.26
N LYS A 93 -41.11 40.11 -22.99
CA LYS A 93 -40.60 41.03 -24.02
C LYS A 93 -39.23 41.55 -23.66
N SER A 94 -38.45 41.95 -24.65
CA SER A 94 -37.17 42.63 -24.42
C SER A 94 -36.91 43.70 -25.48
N VAL A 95 -36.18 44.74 -25.11
CA VAL A 95 -35.81 45.82 -26.01
C VAL A 95 -34.42 46.38 -25.68
N SER A 96 -33.71 46.83 -26.72
CA SER A 96 -32.44 47.57 -26.57
C SER A 96 -32.73 49.05 -26.31
N VAL A 97 -32.12 49.61 -25.26
CA VAL A 97 -32.28 50.99 -24.82
C VAL A 97 -30.97 51.75 -25.04
N THR A 98 -31.04 52.83 -25.83
CA THR A 98 -29.90 53.70 -26.19
C THR A 98 -30.14 55.11 -25.64
N SER A 99 -29.41 56.11 -26.12
CA SER A 99 -29.68 57.52 -25.78
C SER A 99 -31.04 58.03 -26.26
N ASN A 100 -31.66 57.35 -27.22
CA ASN A 100 -32.98 57.69 -27.74
C ASN A 100 -34.08 57.03 -26.90
N TRP A 101 -35.25 57.68 -26.83
CA TRP A 101 -36.44 57.10 -26.21
C TRP A 101 -36.89 55.85 -26.98
N THR A 102 -37.04 54.76 -26.24
CA THR A 102 -37.56 53.48 -26.72
C THR A 102 -38.71 53.02 -25.84
N THR A 103 -39.72 52.38 -26.41
CA THR A 103 -40.91 51.90 -25.69
C THR A 103 -40.97 50.38 -25.67
N ILE A 104 -41.45 49.82 -24.56
CA ILE A 104 -41.82 48.40 -24.43
C ILE A 104 -43.18 48.27 -23.73
N GLU A 105 -43.97 47.26 -24.12
CA GLU A 105 -45.23 46.90 -23.49
C GLU A 105 -45.45 45.38 -23.65
N ALA A 106 -46.31 44.79 -22.81
CA ALA A 106 -46.67 43.38 -22.90
C ALA A 106 -48.16 43.18 -22.57
N GLY A 107 -48.78 42.12 -23.11
CA GLY A 107 -50.19 41.79 -22.87
C GLY A 107 -50.49 41.23 -21.47
N LYS A 108 -49.46 41.06 -20.63
CA LYS A 108 -49.52 40.57 -19.26
C LYS A 108 -48.79 41.53 -18.33
N ALA A 109 -49.19 41.54 -17.06
CA ALA A 109 -48.43 42.20 -16.03
C ALA A 109 -47.08 41.49 -15.84
N LEU A 110 -45.97 42.21 -15.92
CA LEU A 110 -44.60 41.66 -15.91
C LEU A 110 -43.64 42.60 -15.17
N VAL A 111 -42.51 42.07 -14.72
CA VAL A 111 -41.51 42.85 -13.98
C VAL A 111 -40.44 43.38 -14.94
N PRO A 112 -40.23 44.70 -15.02
CA PRO A 112 -39.13 45.30 -15.78
C PRO A 112 -37.78 45.09 -15.07
N PHE A 113 -36.88 44.40 -15.76
CA PHE A 113 -35.49 44.19 -15.38
C PHE A 113 -34.54 44.77 -16.42
N VAL A 114 -33.47 45.42 -15.96
CA VAL A 114 -32.32 45.76 -16.79
C VAL A 114 -31.31 44.63 -16.67
N ASN A 115 -30.85 44.07 -17.79
CA ASN A 115 -29.68 43.19 -17.79
C ASN A 115 -28.49 44.01 -17.26
N THR A 116 -27.79 43.48 -16.25
CA THR A 116 -26.62 44.15 -15.70
C THR A 116 -25.50 44.18 -16.76
N PRO A 117 -25.03 45.36 -17.18
CA PRO A 117 -23.96 45.46 -18.16
C PRO A 117 -22.62 45.00 -17.57
N TYR A 118 -21.76 44.46 -18.42
CA TYR A 118 -20.36 44.23 -18.08
C TYR A 118 -19.49 45.43 -18.47
N GLY A 119 -18.46 45.71 -17.66
CA GLY A 119 -17.48 46.78 -17.86
C GLY A 119 -17.28 47.64 -16.61
N GLU A 120 -16.38 48.63 -16.72
CA GLU A 120 -16.00 49.49 -15.59
C GLU A 120 -17.00 50.63 -15.33
N ILE A 121 -17.77 51.02 -16.36
CA ILE A 121 -18.65 52.20 -16.31
C ILE A 121 -20.11 51.75 -16.23
N GLY A 122 -20.82 52.18 -15.19
CA GLY A 122 -22.27 52.00 -15.04
C GLY A 122 -23.09 52.85 -16.02
N ALA A 123 -24.36 52.53 -16.19
CA ALA A 123 -25.30 53.32 -17.00
C ALA A 123 -26.31 54.07 -16.11
N THR A 124 -26.99 55.06 -16.68
CA THR A 124 -28.13 55.71 -16.04
C THR A 124 -29.34 55.53 -16.93
N LEU A 125 -30.40 54.92 -16.42
CA LEU A 125 -31.67 54.71 -17.11
C LEU A 125 -32.67 55.78 -16.67
N GLU A 126 -33.19 56.55 -17.60
CA GLU A 126 -34.42 57.33 -17.40
C GLU A 126 -35.60 56.55 -17.97
N TYR A 127 -36.71 56.56 -17.25
CA TYR A 127 -37.94 55.90 -17.68
C TYR A 127 -39.20 56.67 -17.28
N GLU A 128 -40.24 56.51 -18.08
CA GLU A 128 -41.56 57.13 -17.94
C GLU A 128 -42.61 56.05 -18.23
N ILE A 129 -43.69 56.05 -17.45
CA ILE A 129 -44.84 55.17 -17.68
C ILE A 129 -45.92 56.00 -18.37
N GLU A 130 -46.36 55.57 -19.55
CA GLU A 130 -47.33 56.33 -20.34
C GLU A 130 -48.76 56.08 -19.79
N GLY A 131 -49.41 57.15 -19.32
CA GLY A 131 -50.78 57.16 -18.80
C GLY A 131 -50.88 57.13 -17.27
N ASP A 132 -52.07 57.45 -16.72
CA ASP A 132 -52.31 57.61 -15.28
C ASP A 132 -52.51 56.30 -14.50
N THR A 133 -51.93 55.20 -14.99
CA THR A 133 -52.14 53.90 -14.35
C THR A 133 -51.08 53.67 -13.29
N GLU A 134 -51.50 53.64 -12.02
CA GLU A 134 -50.62 53.30 -10.90
C GLU A 134 -50.11 51.86 -11.03
N GLN A 135 -48.80 51.67 -10.82
CA GLN A 135 -48.16 50.37 -10.88
C GLN A 135 -48.06 49.75 -9.49
N LYS A 136 -48.18 48.43 -9.41
CA LYS A 136 -48.02 47.72 -8.13
C LYS A 136 -46.54 47.70 -7.74
N PRO A 137 -46.18 47.95 -6.46
CA PRO A 137 -44.81 47.77 -6.02
C PRO A 137 -44.40 46.29 -6.12
N LEU A 138 -43.14 46.03 -6.49
CA LEU A 138 -42.56 44.70 -6.45
C LEU A 138 -42.09 44.41 -5.01
N PRO A 139 -42.65 43.43 -4.29
CA PRO A 139 -42.11 43.01 -3.01
C PRO A 139 -40.74 42.35 -3.23
N ILE A 140 -39.72 42.81 -2.51
CA ILE A 140 -38.34 42.34 -2.61
C ILE A 140 -37.86 41.89 -1.23
N TYR A 141 -37.25 40.71 -1.16
CA TYR A 141 -36.64 40.17 0.05
C TYR A 141 -35.13 39.97 -0.16
N LYS A 142 -34.32 40.51 0.74
CA LYS A 142 -32.87 40.25 0.84
C LYS A 142 -32.57 39.55 2.15
N TYR A 143 -31.43 38.86 2.20
CA TYR A 143 -30.99 38.16 3.40
C TYR A 143 -30.97 39.10 4.63
N GLY A 144 -31.64 38.69 5.70
CA GLY A 144 -31.79 39.47 6.93
C GLY A 144 -32.92 40.50 6.94
N ASP A 145 -33.69 40.63 5.84
CA ASP A 145 -34.87 41.50 5.81
C ASP A 145 -36.01 40.95 6.68
N ASN A 146 -36.94 41.84 7.03
CA ASN A 146 -38.16 41.46 7.74
C ASN A 146 -39.12 40.72 6.80
N GLN A 147 -39.23 39.40 6.97
CA GLN A 147 -40.09 38.54 6.17
C GLN A 147 -41.57 38.93 6.23
N ALA A 148 -42.07 39.39 7.39
CA ALA A 148 -43.46 39.83 7.51
C ALA A 148 -43.71 41.06 6.62
N ALA A 149 -42.81 42.05 6.65
CA ALA A 149 -42.93 43.25 5.83
C ALA A 149 -42.90 42.96 4.31
N PHE A 150 -42.09 42.00 3.87
CA PHE A 150 -42.07 41.52 2.49
C PHE A 150 -43.43 40.97 2.06
N PHE A 151 -44.02 40.10 2.88
CA PHE A 151 -45.31 39.50 2.59
C PHE A 151 -46.48 40.47 2.76
N ASP A 152 -46.43 41.39 3.73
CA ASP A 152 -47.40 42.45 3.91
C ASP A 152 -47.45 43.35 2.67
N THR A 153 -46.28 43.70 2.12
CA THR A 153 -46.19 44.46 0.85
C THR A 153 -46.85 43.69 -0.29
N TRP A 154 -46.61 42.37 -0.38
CA TRP A 154 -47.20 41.53 -1.43
C TRP A 154 -48.72 41.39 -1.28
N ASP A 155 -49.22 41.22 -0.05
CA ASP A 155 -50.65 41.05 0.23
C ASP A 155 -51.43 42.34 0.04
N ASN A 156 -50.92 43.46 0.53
CA ASN A 156 -51.60 44.76 0.45
C ASN A 156 -51.78 45.28 -0.98
N ASN A 157 -50.89 44.89 -1.90
CA ASN A 157 -50.90 45.36 -3.29
C ASN A 157 -51.40 44.30 -4.29
N ASP A 158 -51.70 43.08 -3.81
CA ASP A 158 -52.13 41.95 -4.62
C ASP A 158 -51.24 41.70 -5.86
N GLY A 159 -49.92 41.82 -5.69
CA GLY A 159 -48.92 41.74 -6.76
C GLY A 159 -48.81 40.36 -7.41
N GLU A 160 -48.51 40.34 -8.71
CA GLU A 160 -48.34 39.15 -9.53
C GLU A 160 -47.03 38.40 -9.26
N TYR A 161 -46.01 39.09 -8.74
CA TYR A 161 -44.69 38.53 -8.48
C TYR A 161 -44.06 39.07 -7.19
N GLY A 162 -43.11 38.32 -6.67
CA GLY A 162 -42.17 38.77 -5.65
C GLY A 162 -40.76 38.31 -5.98
N LEU A 163 -39.76 38.98 -5.42
CA LEU A 163 -38.37 38.77 -5.78
C LEU A 163 -37.51 38.51 -4.55
N ILE A 164 -36.76 37.41 -4.54
CA ILE A 164 -35.69 37.16 -3.57
C ILE A 164 -34.36 37.53 -4.22
N ILE A 165 -33.52 38.29 -3.52
CA ILE A 165 -32.20 38.70 -4.00
C ILE A 165 -31.14 38.29 -2.98
N ASN A 166 -30.12 37.57 -3.46
CA ASN A 166 -28.93 37.20 -2.71
C ASN A 166 -27.67 37.49 -3.54
N LYS A 167 -26.47 37.28 -2.98
CA LYS A 167 -25.18 37.50 -3.64
C LYS A 167 -24.91 36.60 -4.85
N ASP A 168 -25.47 35.39 -4.88
CA ASP A 168 -25.22 34.39 -5.94
C ASP A 168 -26.43 34.17 -6.87
N PHE A 169 -27.64 34.57 -6.45
CA PHE A 169 -28.84 34.36 -7.23
C PHE A 169 -29.93 35.41 -6.98
N GLN A 170 -30.86 35.48 -7.93
CA GLN A 170 -32.14 36.17 -7.85
C GLN A 170 -33.24 35.15 -8.17
N LEU A 171 -34.34 35.14 -7.42
CA LEU A 171 -35.46 34.23 -7.65
C LEU A 171 -36.77 35.01 -7.80
N LEU A 172 -37.34 35.00 -9.01
CA LEU A 172 -38.63 35.61 -9.32
C LEU A 172 -39.75 34.60 -9.06
N ILE A 173 -40.59 34.91 -8.07
CA ILE A 173 -41.64 34.02 -7.57
C ILE A 173 -43.01 34.50 -8.09
N PRO A 174 -43.74 33.71 -8.88
CA PRO A 174 -45.11 34.04 -9.27
C PRO A 174 -46.04 33.97 -8.06
N LYS A 175 -47.11 34.79 -8.10
CA LYS A 175 -48.15 34.86 -7.06
C LYS A 175 -48.72 33.51 -6.67
N LYS A 176 -48.81 32.57 -7.62
CA LYS A 176 -49.24 31.19 -7.40
C LYS A 176 -48.46 30.49 -6.29
N ASP A 177 -47.17 30.79 -6.15
CA ASP A 177 -46.29 30.21 -5.15
C ASP A 177 -46.11 31.08 -3.90
N LYS A 178 -46.78 32.24 -3.80
CA LYS A 178 -46.68 33.16 -2.65
C LYS A 178 -46.92 32.46 -1.31
N ASN A 179 -47.98 31.66 -1.22
CA ASN A 179 -48.32 30.93 0.01
C ASN A 179 -47.33 29.80 0.31
N TYR A 180 -46.71 29.23 -0.72
CA TYR A 180 -45.68 28.20 -0.57
C TYR A 180 -44.37 28.82 -0.07
N ALA A 181 -43.97 29.96 -0.62
CA ALA A 181 -42.82 30.74 -0.17
C ALA A 181 -42.99 31.26 1.27
N ARG A 182 -44.23 31.55 1.70
CA ARG A 182 -44.53 31.95 3.08
C ARG A 182 -44.44 30.78 4.07
N ASN A 183 -44.85 29.59 3.64
CA ASN A 183 -44.92 28.39 4.47
C ASN A 183 -44.02 27.30 3.89
N LEU A 184 -42.71 27.58 3.85
CA LEU A 184 -41.72 26.66 3.30
C LEU A 184 -41.75 25.32 4.05
N ARG A 185 -41.83 24.21 3.29
CA ARG A 185 -41.91 22.86 3.87
C ARG A 185 -40.63 22.46 4.60
N ASP A 186 -39.49 22.77 3.99
CA ASP A 186 -38.18 22.26 4.41
C ASP A 186 -37.32 23.32 5.14
N PHE A 187 -37.82 24.55 5.25
CA PHE A 187 -37.08 25.70 5.78
C PHE A 187 -37.95 26.50 6.76
N PRO A 188 -37.39 26.98 7.89
CA PRO A 188 -38.14 27.77 8.86
C PRO A 188 -38.52 29.18 8.36
N ASN A 189 -37.76 29.75 7.41
CA ASN A 189 -37.95 31.09 6.86
C ASN A 189 -37.17 31.27 5.53
N LEU A 190 -37.31 32.43 4.90
CA LEU A 190 -36.64 32.77 3.64
C LEU A 190 -35.11 32.86 3.79
N ASP A 191 -34.58 33.29 4.95
CA ASP A 191 -33.13 33.30 5.20
C ASP A 191 -32.52 31.89 5.17
N ALA A 192 -33.17 30.90 5.78
CA ALA A 192 -32.73 29.51 5.75
C ALA A 192 -32.76 28.90 4.33
N LEU A 193 -33.70 29.33 3.48
CA LEU A 193 -33.71 28.98 2.06
C LEU A 193 -32.50 29.60 1.33
N ILE A 194 -32.18 30.86 1.61
CA ILE A 194 -31.01 31.54 1.04
C ILE A 194 -29.71 30.85 1.47
N GLU A 195 -29.57 30.48 2.76
CA GLU A 195 -28.39 29.76 3.25
C GLU A 195 -28.22 28.39 2.61
N TYR A 196 -29.33 27.69 2.35
CA TYR A 196 -29.30 26.44 1.60
C TYR A 196 -28.71 26.62 0.20
N PHE A 197 -29.14 27.64 -0.56
CA PHE A 197 -28.54 27.94 -1.86
C PHE A 197 -27.09 28.41 -1.74
N ASN A 198 -26.74 29.21 -0.74
CA ASN A 198 -25.35 29.58 -0.46
C ASN A 198 -24.46 28.35 -0.30
N GLY A 199 -24.95 27.30 0.38
CA GLY A 199 -24.25 26.02 0.52
C GLY A 199 -24.05 25.30 -0.81
N ILE A 200 -25.06 25.28 -1.68
CA ILE A 200 -24.95 24.67 -3.03
C ILE A 200 -23.94 25.41 -3.90
N PHE A 201 -24.07 26.74 -4.01
CA PHE A 201 -23.13 27.54 -4.80
C PHE A 201 -21.71 27.42 -4.26
N LYS A 202 -21.54 27.48 -2.93
CA LYS A 202 -20.24 27.26 -2.30
C LYS A 202 -19.64 25.90 -2.64
N LEU A 203 -20.40 24.81 -2.52
CA LEU A 203 -19.91 23.47 -2.85
C LEU A 203 -19.46 23.38 -4.31
N ASN A 204 -20.27 23.91 -5.23
CA ASN A 204 -19.93 23.87 -6.65
C ASN A 204 -18.72 24.77 -6.97
N ASP A 205 -18.64 25.94 -6.37
CA ASP A 205 -17.50 26.85 -6.53
C ASP A 205 -16.21 26.22 -5.97
N ASP A 206 -16.26 25.58 -4.79
CA ASP A 206 -15.15 24.84 -4.20
C ASP A 206 -14.71 23.67 -5.11
N MET A 207 -15.66 22.89 -5.65
CA MET A 207 -15.38 21.79 -6.58
C MET A 207 -14.76 22.26 -7.89
N ALA A 208 -15.21 23.40 -8.43
CA ALA A 208 -14.66 24.03 -9.63
C ALA A 208 -13.34 24.79 -9.38
N GLY A 209 -12.89 24.84 -8.12
CA GLY A 209 -11.61 25.41 -7.71
C GLY A 209 -11.55 26.93 -7.70
N PHE A 210 -12.67 27.59 -7.37
CA PHE A 210 -12.69 29.03 -7.16
C PHE A 210 -12.26 29.40 -5.72
N ASP A 211 -10.96 29.25 -5.46
CA ASP A 211 -10.32 29.44 -4.15
C ASP A 211 -9.51 30.75 -4.05
N ASN A 212 -9.50 31.58 -5.09
CA ASN A 212 -8.68 32.79 -5.24
C ASN A 212 -7.16 32.53 -5.22
N SER A 213 -6.69 31.32 -5.50
CA SER A 213 -5.25 30.99 -5.58
C SER A 213 -4.54 31.65 -6.77
N SER A 214 -5.30 32.08 -7.79
CA SER A 214 -4.79 32.78 -8.98
C SER A 214 -5.86 33.72 -9.55
N PRO A 215 -5.52 34.64 -10.47
CA PRO A 215 -6.51 35.47 -11.15
C PRO A 215 -7.59 34.67 -11.89
N THR A 216 -7.26 33.50 -12.43
CA THR A 216 -8.21 32.63 -13.13
C THR A 216 -9.05 31.78 -12.16
N ASN A 217 -8.75 31.79 -10.86
CA ASN A 217 -9.46 31.02 -9.81
C ASN A 217 -10.35 31.91 -8.92
N GLN A 218 -10.69 33.12 -9.37
CA GLN A 218 -11.62 33.99 -8.67
C GLN A 218 -13.08 33.66 -9.01
N VAL A 219 -13.97 33.80 -8.03
CA VAL A 219 -15.42 33.67 -8.23
C VAL A 219 -15.96 34.90 -8.96
N GLY A 220 -16.76 34.70 -10.02
CA GLY A 220 -17.45 35.79 -10.71
C GLY A 220 -18.54 36.45 -9.85
N LYS A 221 -18.75 37.76 -10.00
CA LYS A 221 -19.76 38.53 -9.24
C LYS A 221 -21.18 38.42 -9.79
N ASN A 222 -21.35 37.81 -10.96
CA ASN A 222 -22.64 37.66 -11.61
C ASN A 222 -23.53 36.63 -10.88
N ARG A 223 -24.80 36.97 -10.72
CA ARG A 223 -25.82 36.12 -10.09
C ARG A 223 -26.56 35.26 -11.11
N TYR A 224 -27.02 34.09 -10.68
CA TYR A 224 -28.03 33.30 -11.39
C TYR A 224 -29.40 34.00 -11.33
N PHE A 225 -30.22 33.85 -12.36
CA PHE A 225 -31.61 34.31 -12.35
C PHE A 225 -32.54 33.11 -12.45
N LEU A 226 -33.17 32.78 -11.34
CA LEU A 226 -34.06 31.64 -11.18
C LEU A 226 -35.51 32.09 -11.37
N LYS A 227 -36.28 31.37 -12.21
CA LYS A 227 -37.70 31.70 -12.46
C LYS A 227 -38.53 30.46 -12.80
N ALA A 228 -39.82 30.71 -12.99
CA ALA A 228 -40.76 29.82 -13.66
C ALA A 228 -40.79 30.12 -15.17
N ASP A 229 -41.13 29.13 -15.99
CA ASP A 229 -41.36 29.28 -17.42
C ASP A 229 -42.37 28.23 -17.92
N ALA A 230 -43.64 28.61 -18.00
CA ALA A 230 -44.74 27.75 -18.44
C ALA A 230 -44.55 27.15 -19.85
N ASN A 231 -43.69 27.76 -20.67
CA ASN A 231 -43.35 27.28 -22.01
C ASN A 231 -41.86 26.92 -22.17
N GLY A 232 -41.20 26.64 -21.04
CA GLY A 232 -39.81 26.20 -20.99
C GLY A 232 -39.58 24.82 -21.62
N ALA A 233 -38.33 24.53 -21.95
CA ALA A 233 -37.93 23.22 -22.47
C ALA A 233 -37.77 22.20 -21.34
N GLY A 234 -38.13 20.93 -21.59
CA GLY A 234 -37.93 19.86 -20.60
C GLY A 234 -38.73 20.05 -19.30
N GLY A 235 -38.22 19.52 -18.18
CA GLY A 235 -38.80 19.75 -16.84
C GLY A 235 -38.26 21.01 -16.16
N ALA A 236 -37.03 21.39 -16.50
CA ALA A 236 -36.35 22.62 -16.17
C ALA A 236 -35.21 22.81 -17.19
N TYR A 237 -34.57 23.98 -17.20
CA TYR A 237 -33.40 24.22 -18.05
C TYR A 237 -32.50 25.34 -17.51
N TYR A 238 -31.21 25.21 -17.80
CA TYR A 238 -30.20 26.29 -17.72
C TYR A 238 -30.04 26.95 -19.09
N GLY A 239 -30.38 28.23 -19.19
CA GLY A 239 -30.25 29.02 -20.42
C GLY A 239 -29.17 30.10 -20.33
N SER A 240 -28.92 30.80 -21.43
CA SER A 240 -27.93 31.91 -21.48
C SER A 240 -28.37 33.18 -20.75
N HIS A 241 -29.59 33.23 -20.21
CA HIS A 241 -30.17 34.43 -19.61
C HIS A 241 -30.83 34.16 -18.26
N TRP A 242 -31.27 32.94 -18.00
CA TRP A 242 -31.86 32.53 -16.73
C TRP A 242 -31.83 31.01 -16.64
N THR A 243 -32.07 30.52 -15.44
CA THR A 243 -32.36 29.13 -15.15
C THR A 243 -33.83 29.04 -14.76
N ALA A 244 -34.60 28.15 -15.39
CA ALA A 244 -36.04 28.11 -15.18
C ALA A 244 -36.57 26.70 -14.92
N GLN A 245 -37.59 26.62 -14.07
CA GLN A 245 -38.47 25.47 -13.99
C GLN A 245 -39.49 25.57 -15.14
N SER A 246 -39.67 24.52 -15.94
CA SER A 246 -40.49 24.55 -17.17
C SER A 246 -41.99 24.41 -16.91
N TYR A 247 -42.47 25.14 -15.90
CA TYR A 247 -43.85 25.23 -15.45
C TYR A 247 -44.11 26.66 -14.94
N ASP A 248 -45.38 27.03 -14.73
CA ASP A 248 -45.82 28.31 -14.14
C ASP A 248 -45.57 28.40 -12.62
N THR A 249 -44.59 27.66 -12.10
CA THR A 249 -44.26 27.55 -10.67
C THR A 249 -42.76 27.46 -10.46
N VAL A 250 -42.31 27.98 -9.31
CA VAL A 250 -40.93 27.92 -8.81
C VAL A 250 -40.76 26.91 -7.68
N LYS A 251 -41.73 26.03 -7.45
CA LYS A 251 -41.70 25.08 -6.33
C LYS A 251 -40.41 24.28 -6.22
N MET A 252 -39.79 23.92 -7.35
CA MET A 252 -38.50 23.22 -7.40
C MET A 252 -37.40 23.98 -6.65
N TRP A 253 -37.41 25.31 -6.71
CA TRP A 253 -36.45 26.20 -6.05
C TRP A 253 -36.76 26.43 -4.57
N LEU A 254 -37.95 26.05 -4.09
CA LEU A 254 -38.42 26.30 -2.72
C LEU A 254 -38.37 25.03 -1.84
N GLU A 255 -37.85 23.92 -2.34
CA GLU A 255 -37.76 22.64 -1.64
C GLU A 255 -36.31 22.15 -1.55
N LYS A 256 -35.96 21.48 -0.44
CA LYS A 256 -34.62 20.96 -0.20
C LYS A 256 -34.39 19.67 -1.01
N GLY A 257 -33.20 19.52 -1.58
CA GLY A 257 -32.73 18.28 -2.22
C GLY A 257 -33.44 17.93 -3.53
N ARG A 258 -34.10 18.88 -4.21
CA ARG A 258 -34.69 18.63 -5.52
C ARG A 258 -33.59 18.46 -6.57
N TRP A 259 -33.50 17.27 -7.17
CA TRP A 259 -32.51 16.98 -8.21
C TRP A 259 -32.52 17.99 -9.34
N GLY A 260 -33.70 18.41 -9.82
CA GLY A 260 -33.81 19.44 -10.86
C GLY A 260 -33.10 20.75 -10.48
N ALA A 261 -33.24 21.22 -9.24
CA ALA A 261 -32.53 22.44 -8.81
C ALA A 261 -31.01 22.26 -8.82
N LEU A 262 -30.52 21.12 -8.31
CA LEU A 262 -29.09 20.80 -8.29
C LEU A 262 -28.51 20.67 -9.70
N HIS A 263 -29.22 19.94 -10.57
CA HIS A 263 -28.88 19.66 -11.95
C HIS A 263 -28.78 20.93 -12.81
N GLU A 264 -29.79 21.81 -12.74
CA GLU A 264 -29.83 23.03 -13.52
C GLU A 264 -28.82 24.09 -13.05
N ILE A 265 -28.55 24.17 -11.74
CA ILE A 265 -27.47 25.03 -11.23
C ILE A 265 -26.12 24.51 -11.73
N ALA A 266 -25.91 23.18 -11.69
CA ALA A 266 -24.68 22.53 -12.10
C ALA A 266 -24.37 22.66 -13.60
N HIS A 267 -25.37 22.82 -14.47
CA HIS A 267 -25.14 23.13 -15.89
C HIS A 267 -24.29 24.39 -16.09
N GLY A 268 -24.42 25.39 -15.21
CA GLY A 268 -23.55 26.57 -15.28
C GLY A 268 -22.08 26.27 -14.98
N TYR A 269 -21.74 25.15 -14.35
CA TYR A 269 -20.36 24.75 -14.06
C TYR A 269 -19.74 23.85 -15.14
N GLN A 270 -20.48 23.50 -16.19
CA GLN A 270 -19.92 22.74 -17.31
C GLN A 270 -18.94 23.59 -18.10
N THR A 271 -17.89 22.96 -18.61
CA THR A 271 -16.88 23.61 -19.45
C THR A 271 -17.02 23.19 -20.91
N SER A 272 -16.24 23.81 -21.81
CA SER A 272 -16.15 23.40 -23.23
C SER A 272 -15.58 21.97 -23.44
N LEU A 273 -15.17 21.27 -22.38
CA LEU A 273 -14.75 19.87 -22.42
C LEU A 273 -15.94 18.90 -22.58
N ASP A 274 -17.18 19.37 -22.41
CA ASP A 274 -18.35 18.52 -22.57
C ASP A 274 -18.42 17.93 -23.99
N ASN A 275 -18.66 16.63 -24.09
CA ASN A 275 -18.68 15.86 -25.34
C ASN A 275 -17.34 15.82 -26.11
N ARG A 276 -16.21 16.21 -25.49
CA ARG A 276 -14.87 16.17 -26.11
C ARG A 276 -14.17 14.85 -25.80
N GLY A 277 -14.14 13.95 -26.78
CA GLY A 277 -13.49 12.63 -26.69
C GLY A 277 -14.35 11.54 -26.04
N MET A 278 -15.37 11.92 -25.27
CA MET A 278 -16.41 11.03 -24.75
C MET A 278 -17.71 11.80 -24.56
N TYR A 279 -18.87 11.15 -24.73
CA TYR A 279 -20.17 11.81 -24.55
C TYR A 279 -20.44 12.11 -23.06
N THR A 280 -20.76 13.36 -22.74
CA THR A 280 -21.03 13.81 -21.37
C THR A 280 -22.20 14.80 -21.24
N GLY A 281 -22.93 15.08 -22.32
CA GLY A 281 -24.16 15.85 -22.26
C GLY A 281 -25.16 15.22 -21.29
N GLU A 282 -25.72 16.00 -20.37
CA GLU A 282 -26.57 15.51 -19.27
C GLU A 282 -25.88 14.54 -18.29
N VAL A 283 -24.54 14.47 -18.29
CA VAL A 283 -23.76 13.59 -17.41
C VAL A 283 -22.76 14.38 -16.56
N SER A 284 -21.89 15.21 -17.16
CA SER A 284 -20.75 15.83 -16.46
C SER A 284 -21.18 16.80 -15.35
N ASN A 285 -22.21 17.62 -15.59
CA ASN A 285 -22.80 18.51 -14.59
C ASN A 285 -23.32 17.75 -13.36
N ASN A 286 -23.81 16.53 -13.55
CA ASN A 286 -24.40 15.76 -12.47
C ASN A 286 -23.38 15.32 -11.41
N LEU A 287 -22.07 15.40 -11.68
CA LEU A 287 -21.04 15.17 -10.65
C LEU A 287 -21.18 16.11 -9.46
N PHE A 288 -21.59 17.37 -9.69
CA PHE A 288 -21.83 18.35 -8.63
C PHE A 288 -23.05 17.98 -7.78
N GLY A 289 -24.15 17.59 -8.43
CA GLY A 289 -25.36 17.12 -7.74
C GLY A 289 -25.12 15.84 -6.93
N VAL A 290 -24.40 14.87 -7.49
CA VAL A 290 -23.98 13.65 -6.76
C VAL A 290 -23.11 14.01 -5.56
N GLN A 291 -22.13 14.89 -5.72
CA GLN A 291 -21.29 15.31 -4.60
C GLN A 291 -22.11 15.97 -3.49
N TYR A 292 -23.09 16.80 -3.84
CA TYR A 292 -24.01 17.41 -2.89
C TYR A 292 -24.81 16.34 -2.12
N GLU A 293 -25.46 15.40 -2.81
CA GLU A 293 -26.28 14.37 -2.16
C GLU A 293 -25.45 13.51 -1.19
N TYR A 294 -24.28 13.03 -1.63
CA TYR A 294 -23.45 12.16 -0.79
C TYR A 294 -22.78 12.90 0.37
N SER A 295 -22.36 14.15 0.19
CA SER A 295 -21.78 14.95 1.28
C SER A 295 -22.83 15.40 2.30
N THR A 296 -24.07 15.62 1.87
CA THR A 296 -25.15 16.09 2.74
C THR A 296 -25.83 14.96 3.50
N TYR A 297 -26.15 13.85 2.81
CA TYR A 297 -26.98 12.79 3.38
C TYR A 297 -26.16 11.58 3.85
N GLY A 298 -24.89 11.49 3.48
CA GLY A 298 -24.06 10.31 3.72
C GLY A 298 -24.45 9.13 2.83
N LYS A 299 -23.57 8.11 2.78
CA LYS A 299 -23.65 7.03 1.79
C LYS A 299 -24.94 6.19 1.82
N ASP A 300 -25.46 5.89 3.01
CA ASP A 300 -26.66 5.05 3.14
C ASP A 300 -27.91 5.74 2.65
N GLU A 301 -28.11 7.00 3.06
CA GLU A 301 -29.28 7.75 2.66
C GLU A 301 -29.18 8.22 1.21
N ALA A 302 -28.01 8.69 0.75
CA ALA A 302 -27.80 9.09 -0.64
C ALA A 302 -28.02 7.93 -1.62
N ASP A 303 -27.61 6.69 -1.29
CA ASP A 303 -27.91 5.52 -2.11
C ASP A 303 -29.43 5.24 -2.22
N ARG A 304 -30.20 5.63 -1.19
CA ARG A 304 -31.65 5.40 -1.12
C ARG A 304 -32.44 6.49 -1.85
N ILE A 305 -32.10 7.75 -1.61
CA ILE A 305 -32.89 8.91 -2.09
C ILE A 305 -32.27 9.61 -3.28
N GLY A 306 -30.98 9.39 -3.53
CA GLY A 306 -30.22 10.11 -4.54
C GLY A 306 -30.47 9.64 -5.96
N TRP A 307 -30.18 10.51 -6.91
CA TRP A 307 -30.48 10.28 -8.32
C TRP A 307 -29.53 9.27 -8.98
N LEU A 308 -28.29 9.17 -8.47
CA LEU A 308 -27.21 8.34 -9.04
C LEU A 308 -27.62 6.90 -9.32
N PHE A 309 -28.43 6.31 -8.43
CA PHE A 309 -28.92 4.94 -8.53
C PHE A 309 -30.44 4.84 -8.76
N GLY A 310 -31.06 5.94 -9.20
CA GLY A 310 -32.45 5.97 -9.65
C GLY A 310 -33.50 6.02 -8.54
N ILE A 311 -33.16 6.41 -7.29
CA ILE A 311 -34.07 6.51 -6.14
C ILE A 311 -34.70 5.14 -5.77
N GLY A 312 -33.97 4.33 -5.01
CA GLY A 312 -34.45 3.01 -4.56
C GLY A 312 -34.25 1.85 -5.55
N TYR A 313 -33.67 2.10 -6.72
CA TYR A 313 -33.44 1.10 -7.77
C TYR A 313 -31.98 0.65 -7.93
N LYS A 314 -31.14 0.88 -6.92
CA LYS A 314 -29.70 0.61 -6.97
C LYS A 314 -29.35 -0.78 -7.47
N ALA A 315 -29.95 -1.83 -6.90
CA ALA A 315 -29.67 -3.20 -7.31
C ALA A 315 -29.97 -3.45 -8.80
N GLN A 316 -31.03 -2.86 -9.34
CA GLN A 316 -31.38 -2.97 -10.76
C GLN A 316 -30.37 -2.24 -11.64
N VAL A 317 -29.99 -1.02 -11.28
CA VAL A 317 -28.99 -0.22 -12.01
C VAL A 317 -27.65 -0.95 -12.04
N GLU A 318 -27.19 -1.47 -10.90
CA GLU A 318 -25.92 -2.19 -10.83
C GLU A 318 -25.93 -3.51 -11.61
N ASN A 319 -27.03 -4.26 -11.57
CA ASN A 319 -27.16 -5.50 -12.34
C ASN A 319 -27.19 -5.23 -13.86
N ASN A 320 -27.85 -4.15 -14.28
CA ASN A 320 -27.86 -3.74 -15.68
C ASN A 320 -26.47 -3.33 -16.16
N LEU A 321 -25.78 -2.51 -15.37
CA LEU A 321 -24.42 -2.07 -15.66
C LEU A 321 -23.44 -3.26 -15.72
N TYR A 322 -23.52 -4.18 -14.76
CA TYR A 322 -22.72 -5.41 -14.75
C TYR A 322 -22.98 -6.27 -15.98
N THR A 323 -24.25 -6.44 -16.36
CA THR A 323 -24.62 -7.21 -17.56
C THR A 323 -24.05 -6.57 -18.83
N LYS A 324 -24.21 -5.25 -18.99
CA LYS A 324 -23.69 -4.51 -20.15
C LYS A 324 -22.17 -4.56 -20.24
N MET A 325 -21.47 -4.19 -19.17
CA MET A 325 -20.02 -3.99 -19.21
C MET A 325 -19.25 -5.30 -19.08
N VAL A 326 -19.68 -6.21 -18.20
CA VAL A 326 -18.89 -7.40 -17.84
C VAL A 326 -19.36 -8.64 -18.60
N LYS A 327 -20.67 -8.88 -18.70
CA LYS A 327 -21.21 -10.09 -19.38
C LYS A 327 -21.22 -9.92 -20.90
N ASN A 328 -21.57 -8.73 -21.38
CA ASN A 328 -21.68 -8.43 -22.81
C ASN A 328 -20.45 -7.74 -23.40
N PHE A 329 -19.41 -7.50 -22.60
CA PHE A 329 -18.19 -6.79 -23.02
C PHE A 329 -18.48 -5.44 -23.70
N GLY A 330 -19.48 -4.72 -23.18
CA GLY A 330 -19.86 -3.40 -23.67
C GLY A 330 -18.81 -2.33 -23.40
N THR A 331 -18.95 -1.19 -24.07
CA THR A 331 -18.11 0.00 -23.91
C THR A 331 -18.91 1.15 -23.30
N TYR A 332 -18.26 2.28 -23.06
CA TYR A 332 -18.89 3.51 -22.58
C TYR A 332 -20.10 3.94 -23.43
N ASP A 333 -20.08 3.70 -24.74
CA ASP A 333 -21.21 4.03 -25.63
C ASP A 333 -22.44 3.15 -25.40
N SER A 334 -22.25 1.94 -24.88
CA SER A 334 -23.35 1.03 -24.51
C SER A 334 -24.04 1.42 -23.19
N ALA A 335 -23.39 2.25 -22.38
CA ALA A 335 -23.91 2.73 -21.11
C ALA A 335 -24.92 3.87 -21.32
N ASP A 336 -25.99 3.88 -20.52
CA ASP A 336 -26.94 4.99 -20.48
C ASP A 336 -26.38 6.18 -19.68
N LEU A 337 -27.11 7.30 -19.65
CA LEU A 337 -26.66 8.54 -18.99
C LEU A 337 -26.33 8.35 -17.50
N ARG A 338 -27.10 7.51 -16.80
CA ARG A 338 -26.90 7.26 -15.37
C ARG A 338 -25.69 6.36 -15.14
N GLU A 339 -25.54 5.32 -15.95
CA GLU A 339 -24.39 4.42 -15.91
C GLU A 339 -23.08 5.16 -16.22
N LYS A 340 -23.10 6.10 -17.17
CA LYS A 340 -21.97 7.01 -17.46
C LYS A 340 -21.65 7.92 -16.28
N LEU A 341 -22.66 8.44 -15.58
CA LEU A 341 -22.46 9.23 -14.36
C LEU A 341 -21.83 8.40 -13.24
N ILE A 342 -22.25 7.14 -13.06
CA ILE A 342 -21.63 6.21 -12.10
C ILE A 342 -20.14 6.05 -12.42
N PHE A 343 -19.76 5.84 -13.68
CA PHE A 343 -18.37 5.75 -14.09
C PHE A 343 -17.55 7.00 -13.70
N LEU A 344 -18.01 8.19 -14.07
CA LEU A 344 -17.32 9.44 -13.75
C LEU A 344 -17.25 9.71 -12.24
N ALA A 345 -18.31 9.41 -11.49
CA ALA A 345 -18.36 9.60 -10.05
C ALA A 345 -17.37 8.66 -9.32
N LEU A 346 -17.23 7.43 -9.79
CA LEU A 346 -16.30 6.45 -9.22
C LEU A 346 -14.83 6.76 -9.59
N LEU A 347 -14.56 7.27 -10.80
CA LEU A 347 -13.24 7.81 -11.17
C LEU A 347 -12.85 8.94 -10.21
N LYS A 348 -13.73 9.93 -10.05
CA LYS A 348 -13.50 11.07 -9.16
C LYS A 348 -13.31 10.63 -7.70
N GLN A 349 -14.09 9.66 -7.24
CA GLN A 349 -13.95 9.13 -5.89
C GLN A 349 -12.57 8.51 -5.65
N LYS A 350 -12.05 7.72 -6.60
CA LYS A 350 -10.75 7.07 -6.44
C LYS A 350 -9.59 8.07 -6.58
N ALA A 351 -9.72 9.05 -7.45
CA ALA A 351 -8.73 10.12 -7.63
C ALA A 351 -8.72 11.14 -6.48
N GLY A 352 -9.87 11.35 -5.84
CA GLY A 352 -10.06 12.35 -4.80
C GLY A 352 -10.59 13.69 -5.32
N ASN A 353 -11.18 14.47 -4.42
CA ASN A 353 -11.77 15.77 -4.76
C ASN A 353 -10.72 16.77 -5.26
N GLU A 354 -9.51 16.74 -4.69
CA GLU A 354 -8.43 17.64 -5.06
C GLU A 354 -8.03 17.48 -6.52
N ALA A 355 -7.91 16.24 -7.02
CA ALA A 355 -7.59 15.99 -8.43
C ALA A 355 -8.63 16.56 -9.39
N PHE A 356 -9.93 16.47 -9.04
CA PHE A 356 -11.01 17.09 -9.82
C PHE A 356 -10.97 18.61 -9.78
N THR A 357 -10.73 19.20 -8.61
CA THR A 357 -10.56 20.64 -8.45
C THR A 357 -9.37 21.14 -9.27
N LYS A 358 -8.25 20.43 -9.26
CA LYS A 358 -7.05 20.77 -10.03
C LYS A 358 -7.29 20.71 -11.52
N LEU A 359 -7.99 19.69 -12.02
CA LEU A 359 -8.40 19.64 -13.42
C LEU A 359 -9.11 20.92 -13.86
N TYR A 360 -10.06 21.41 -13.06
CA TYR A 360 -10.79 22.64 -13.38
C TYR A 360 -9.89 23.89 -13.32
N GLN A 361 -8.99 23.98 -12.35
CA GLN A 361 -8.06 25.11 -12.20
C GLN A 361 -7.10 25.19 -13.38
N GLU A 362 -6.43 24.09 -13.69
CA GLU A 362 -5.38 24.05 -14.72
C GLU A 362 -5.99 24.19 -16.13
N TYR A 363 -7.10 23.48 -16.44
CA TYR A 363 -7.79 23.67 -17.72
C TYR A 363 -8.27 25.11 -17.91
N ARG A 364 -8.75 25.76 -16.84
CA ARG A 364 -9.18 27.17 -16.91
C ARG A 364 -7.98 28.10 -17.08
N ALA A 365 -6.82 27.79 -16.52
CA ALA A 365 -5.58 28.52 -16.79
C ALA A 365 -5.19 28.40 -18.28
N ASP A 366 -5.13 27.18 -18.82
CA ASP A 366 -4.83 26.90 -20.23
C ASP A 366 -5.80 27.63 -21.17
N ALA A 367 -7.10 27.56 -20.89
CA ALA A 367 -8.13 28.22 -21.70
C ALA A 367 -8.01 29.76 -21.74
N ASN A 368 -7.24 30.34 -20.81
CA ASN A 368 -6.96 31.77 -20.75
C ASN A 368 -5.65 32.18 -21.43
N GLU A 369 -4.84 31.23 -21.86
CA GLU A 369 -3.59 31.50 -22.57
C GLU A 369 -3.81 32.00 -24.00
N THR A 370 -2.80 32.68 -24.54
CA THR A 370 -2.84 33.16 -25.93
C THR A 370 -2.58 32.02 -26.89
N GLY A 371 -3.50 31.79 -27.84
CA GLY A 371 -3.37 30.71 -28.83
C GLY A 371 -3.96 29.37 -28.40
N PHE A 372 -4.68 29.32 -27.27
CA PHE A 372 -5.40 28.13 -26.82
C PHE A 372 -6.34 27.57 -27.92
N ASP A 373 -6.23 26.27 -28.17
CA ASP A 373 -7.08 25.52 -29.10
C ASP A 373 -7.71 24.33 -28.39
N ILE A 374 -9.00 24.44 -28.08
CA ILE A 374 -9.78 23.40 -27.41
C ILE A 374 -9.74 22.05 -28.12
N ASN A 375 -9.49 22.01 -29.44
CA ASN A 375 -9.48 20.75 -30.18
C ASN A 375 -8.25 19.87 -29.86
N GLN A 376 -7.24 20.42 -29.18
CA GLN A 376 -6.08 19.69 -28.68
C GLN A 376 -6.35 18.98 -27.34
N TYR A 377 -7.48 19.29 -26.70
CA TYR A 377 -7.85 18.79 -25.39
C TYR A 377 -9.07 17.87 -25.47
N THR A 378 -8.99 16.73 -24.80
CA THR A 378 -10.14 15.83 -24.61
C THR A 378 -10.32 15.56 -23.13
N LEU A 379 -11.57 15.44 -22.70
CA LEU A 379 -11.90 15.16 -21.31
C LEU A 379 -11.23 13.87 -20.77
N PRO A 380 -11.23 12.72 -21.46
CA PRO A 380 -10.60 11.52 -20.91
C PRO A 380 -9.07 11.66 -20.78
N ASN A 381 -8.40 12.38 -21.69
CA ASN A 381 -6.96 12.63 -21.58
C ASN A 381 -6.65 13.52 -20.35
N LEU A 382 -7.45 14.57 -20.12
CA LEU A 382 -7.30 15.44 -18.95
C LEU A 382 -7.63 14.75 -17.63
N LEU A 383 -8.70 13.92 -17.61
CA LEU A 383 -9.02 13.09 -16.45
C LEU A 383 -7.86 12.14 -16.14
N ASN A 384 -7.35 11.42 -17.15
CA ASN A 384 -6.22 10.51 -16.92
C ASN A 384 -4.97 11.25 -16.45
N HIS A 385 -4.69 12.44 -16.99
CA HIS A 385 -3.57 13.29 -16.54
C HIS A 385 -3.73 13.71 -15.09
N TYR A 386 -4.69 14.58 -14.78
CA TYR A 386 -4.78 15.18 -13.44
C TYR A 386 -5.16 14.15 -12.37
N TYR A 387 -5.95 13.13 -12.69
CA TYR A 387 -6.26 12.10 -11.70
C TYR A 387 -5.03 11.28 -11.38
N SER A 388 -4.21 10.93 -12.38
CA SER A 388 -3.02 10.11 -12.12
C SER A 388 -1.93 10.90 -11.42
N GLU A 389 -1.65 12.13 -11.85
CA GLU A 389 -0.58 12.93 -11.26
C GLU A 389 -0.86 13.33 -9.80
N HIS A 390 -2.12 13.61 -9.45
CA HIS A 390 -2.48 14.02 -8.09
C HIS A 390 -2.78 12.86 -7.12
N SER A 391 -3.06 11.65 -7.63
CA SER A 391 -3.34 10.49 -6.77
C SER A 391 -2.28 9.40 -6.81
N GLU A 392 -1.32 9.47 -7.74
CA GLU A 392 -0.33 8.43 -8.03
C GLU A 392 -0.95 7.07 -8.41
N PHE A 393 -2.21 7.07 -8.83
CA PHE A 393 -2.91 5.92 -9.41
C PHE A 393 -2.94 6.00 -10.93
N ASP A 394 -2.80 4.87 -11.60
CA ASP A 394 -2.90 4.81 -13.06
C ASP A 394 -4.30 4.40 -13.51
N PHE A 395 -5.06 5.38 -14.01
CA PHE A 395 -6.43 5.20 -14.50
C PHE A 395 -6.52 4.72 -15.95
N THR A 396 -5.39 4.57 -16.65
CA THR A 396 -5.34 4.20 -18.07
C THR A 396 -6.13 2.93 -18.34
N ALA A 397 -5.89 1.89 -17.55
CA ALA A 397 -6.54 0.59 -17.70
C ALA A 397 -8.06 0.68 -17.58
N VAL A 398 -8.57 1.57 -16.72
CA VAL A 398 -10.01 1.79 -16.52
C VAL A 398 -10.65 2.42 -17.76
N PHE A 399 -10.03 3.46 -18.32
CA PHE A 399 -10.53 4.07 -19.57
C PHE A 399 -10.53 3.08 -20.73
N GLU A 400 -9.43 2.35 -20.91
CA GLU A 400 -9.29 1.33 -21.96
C GLU A 400 -10.32 0.19 -21.78
N ARG A 401 -10.59 -0.23 -20.54
CA ARG A 401 -11.60 -1.25 -20.23
C ARG A 401 -13.01 -0.84 -20.62
N TRP A 402 -13.31 0.45 -20.52
CA TRP A 402 -14.58 1.05 -20.96
C TRP A 402 -14.57 1.41 -22.46
N GLY A 403 -13.53 1.03 -23.21
CA GLY A 403 -13.42 1.31 -24.64
C GLY A 403 -13.15 2.78 -24.97
N ILE A 404 -12.73 3.58 -23.98
CA ILE A 404 -12.37 4.99 -24.17
C ILE A 404 -10.90 5.04 -24.60
N LYS A 405 -10.64 5.66 -25.76
CA LYS A 405 -9.29 5.77 -26.31
C LYS A 405 -8.57 6.98 -25.73
N LEU A 406 -7.41 6.74 -25.13
CA LEU A 406 -6.46 7.77 -24.73
C LEU A 406 -5.41 7.96 -25.84
N THR A 407 -5.06 9.21 -26.14
CA THR A 407 -4.21 9.56 -27.30
C THR A 407 -3.03 10.46 -26.98
N ASN A 408 -2.88 10.87 -25.72
CA ASN A 408 -1.73 11.61 -25.25
C ASN A 408 -0.66 10.65 -24.69
N SER A 409 0.49 11.21 -24.31
CA SER A 409 1.61 10.50 -23.70
C SER A 409 1.36 10.06 -22.24
N GLN A 410 0.25 10.50 -21.62
CA GLN A 410 -0.01 10.24 -20.20
C GLN A 410 -0.01 8.76 -19.81
N PRO A 411 -0.60 7.83 -20.58
CA PRO A 411 -0.46 6.39 -20.32
C PRO A 411 0.99 5.94 -20.18
N ALA A 412 1.89 6.45 -21.02
CA ALA A 412 3.31 6.12 -20.94
C ALA A 412 3.98 6.77 -19.73
N ILE A 413 3.64 8.04 -19.43
CA ILE A 413 4.09 8.74 -18.21
C ILE A 413 3.70 7.96 -16.96
N ASN A 414 2.45 7.51 -16.86
CA ASN A 414 1.95 6.75 -15.71
C ASN A 414 2.75 5.45 -15.50
N ARG A 415 3.07 4.73 -16.59
CA ARG A 415 3.87 3.50 -16.54
C ARG A 415 5.33 3.77 -16.20
N ASP A 416 5.93 4.82 -16.74
CA ASP A 416 7.31 5.23 -16.47
C ASP A 416 7.50 5.69 -15.02
N ARG A 417 6.52 6.43 -14.49
CA ARG A 417 6.45 6.81 -13.06
C ARG A 417 6.03 5.66 -12.14
N GLU A 418 5.69 4.51 -12.71
CA GLU A 418 5.28 3.29 -12.00
C GLU A 418 4.10 3.53 -11.05
N TYR A 419 3.15 4.39 -11.44
CA TYR A 419 1.92 4.62 -10.71
C TYR A 419 1.12 3.33 -10.55
N THR A 420 0.41 3.21 -9.43
CA THR A 420 -0.27 1.95 -9.09
C THR A 420 -1.53 1.81 -9.94
N PRO A 421 -1.65 0.77 -10.79
CA PRO A 421 -2.83 0.61 -11.63
C PRO A 421 -4.08 0.34 -10.78
N VAL A 422 -5.20 0.93 -11.21
CA VAL A 422 -6.50 0.72 -10.59
C VAL A 422 -7.47 0.04 -11.56
N ALA A 423 -8.43 -0.69 -11.02
CA ALA A 423 -9.50 -1.32 -11.79
C ALA A 423 -10.79 -1.38 -10.96
N SER A 424 -11.94 -1.50 -11.64
CA SER A 424 -13.22 -1.77 -10.97
C SER A 424 -13.16 -3.14 -10.30
N ILE A 425 -13.74 -3.32 -9.10
CA ILE A 425 -13.81 -4.66 -8.47
C ILE A 425 -14.52 -5.68 -9.38
N ALA A 426 -15.51 -5.27 -10.17
CA ALA A 426 -16.18 -6.11 -11.17
C ALA A 426 -15.24 -6.67 -12.26
N ASP A 427 -14.12 -6.02 -12.54
CA ASP A 427 -13.16 -6.43 -13.58
C ASP A 427 -12.09 -7.41 -13.05
N ILE A 428 -11.91 -7.50 -11.73
CA ILE A 428 -10.82 -8.27 -11.10
C ILE A 428 -11.30 -9.26 -10.03
N VAL A 429 -12.58 -9.25 -9.66
CA VAL A 429 -13.19 -10.19 -8.71
C VAL A 429 -14.29 -11.01 -9.40
N PRO A 430 -14.30 -12.36 -9.24
CA PRO A 430 -15.38 -13.21 -9.74
C PRO A 430 -16.76 -12.77 -9.22
N GLU A 431 -17.80 -12.93 -10.04
CA GLU A 431 -19.17 -12.44 -9.75
C GLU A 431 -19.68 -12.94 -8.38
N ASN A 432 -19.47 -14.21 -8.06
CA ASN A 432 -19.89 -14.84 -6.81
C ASN A 432 -19.10 -14.38 -5.57
N LYS A 433 -18.01 -13.62 -5.76
CA LYS A 433 -17.17 -13.06 -4.68
C LYS A 433 -17.33 -11.54 -4.52
N LEU A 434 -18.08 -10.87 -5.40
CA LEU A 434 -18.34 -9.43 -5.30
C LEU A 434 -18.96 -9.00 -3.95
N PRO A 435 -19.91 -9.74 -3.33
CA PRO A 435 -20.41 -9.38 -2.01
C PRO A 435 -19.32 -9.35 -0.94
N SER A 436 -18.38 -10.30 -0.97
CA SER A 436 -17.25 -10.33 -0.04
C SER A 436 -16.26 -9.20 -0.30
N ALA A 437 -15.98 -8.89 -1.57
CA ALA A 437 -15.14 -7.75 -1.93
C ALA A 437 -15.76 -6.42 -1.45
N ARG A 438 -17.07 -6.25 -1.63
CA ARG A 438 -17.78 -5.07 -1.16
C ARG A 438 -17.73 -4.89 0.36
N LEU A 439 -17.79 -5.97 1.14
CA LEU A 439 -17.62 -5.88 2.60
C LEU A 439 -16.25 -5.30 3.01
N LEU A 440 -15.20 -5.49 2.19
CA LEU A 440 -13.87 -4.92 2.42
C LEU A 440 -13.77 -3.46 1.99
N VAL A 441 -14.35 -3.11 0.85
CA VAL A 441 -14.14 -1.81 0.18
C VAL A 441 -15.16 -0.76 0.63
N ASP A 442 -16.45 -1.11 0.73
CA ASP A 442 -17.55 -0.18 1.02
C ASP A 442 -17.39 0.66 2.32
N PRO A 443 -16.72 0.18 3.39
CA PRO A 443 -16.46 1.01 4.56
C PRO A 443 -15.66 2.27 4.25
N ASN A 444 -14.73 2.21 3.31
CA ASN A 444 -13.72 3.25 3.04
C ASN A 444 -14.10 4.20 1.89
N VAL A 445 -15.30 4.03 1.30
CA VAL A 445 -15.77 4.83 0.17
C VAL A 445 -17.14 5.46 0.43
N MET A 446 -17.43 6.55 -0.27
CA MET A 446 -18.70 7.27 -0.18
C MET A 446 -19.77 6.68 -1.09
N ILE A 447 -19.43 6.45 -2.35
CA ILE A 447 -20.26 5.82 -3.36
C ILE A 447 -19.87 4.35 -3.42
N ARG A 448 -20.81 3.49 -3.03
CA ARG A 448 -20.64 2.03 -3.02
C ARG A 448 -21.09 1.45 -4.35
N SER A 449 -20.27 0.65 -5.00
CA SER A 449 -20.72 -0.08 -6.18
C SER A 449 -19.89 -1.34 -6.48
N ASN A 450 -20.46 -2.28 -7.22
CA ASN A 450 -19.70 -3.33 -7.91
C ASN A 450 -18.64 -2.77 -8.89
N PHE A 451 -18.74 -1.50 -9.28
CA PHE A 451 -17.74 -0.84 -10.14
C PHE A 451 -16.76 0.05 -9.36
N THR A 452 -16.77 -0.01 -8.02
CA THR A 452 -15.81 0.76 -7.20
C THR A 452 -14.39 0.45 -7.63
N MET A 453 -13.60 1.49 -7.87
CA MET A 453 -12.22 1.36 -8.34
C MET A 453 -11.28 1.13 -7.18
N VAL A 454 -10.40 0.15 -7.32
CA VAL A 454 -9.49 -0.31 -6.29
C VAL A 454 -8.11 -0.61 -6.87
N THR A 455 -7.11 -0.62 -6.00
CA THR A 455 -5.80 -1.23 -6.20
C THR A 455 -5.86 -2.71 -5.82
N ASN A 456 -4.86 -3.49 -6.24
CA ASN A 456 -4.77 -4.90 -5.86
C ASN A 456 -4.66 -5.12 -4.34
N ALA A 457 -4.03 -4.17 -3.62
CA ALA A 457 -3.86 -4.24 -2.17
C ALA A 457 -5.19 -4.18 -1.41
N GLU A 458 -6.15 -3.37 -1.89
CA GLU A 458 -7.45 -3.17 -1.23
C GLU A 458 -8.33 -4.43 -1.26
N ILE A 459 -8.06 -5.37 -2.17
CA ILE A 459 -8.79 -6.65 -2.27
C ILE A 459 -7.95 -7.87 -1.88
N ALA A 460 -6.67 -7.68 -1.50
CA ALA A 460 -5.73 -8.77 -1.25
C ALA A 460 -6.22 -9.74 -0.14
N ALA A 461 -6.96 -9.23 0.85
CA ALA A 461 -7.52 -10.02 1.95
C ALA A 461 -8.52 -11.11 1.49
N LEU A 462 -9.02 -11.04 0.25
CA LEU A 462 -9.85 -12.10 -0.34
C LEU A 462 -9.05 -13.37 -0.65
N ASN A 463 -7.72 -13.29 -0.72
CA ASN A 463 -6.80 -14.39 -1.04
C ASN A 463 -7.18 -15.12 -2.34
N LEU A 464 -7.61 -14.36 -3.36
CA LEU A 464 -7.93 -14.88 -4.68
C LEU A 464 -6.68 -14.88 -5.56
N THR A 465 -6.48 -15.96 -6.31
CA THR A 465 -5.37 -16.11 -7.25
C THR A 465 -5.85 -16.77 -8.54
N GLY A 466 -5.22 -16.42 -9.66
CA GLY A 466 -5.46 -17.03 -10.96
C GLY A 466 -4.16 -17.26 -11.75
N ASN A 467 -4.23 -18.16 -12.73
CA ASN A 467 -3.19 -18.28 -13.75
C ASN A 467 -3.51 -17.32 -14.90
N LEU A 468 -2.47 -16.78 -15.52
CA LEU A 468 -2.57 -15.91 -16.68
C LEU A 468 -1.74 -16.49 -17.83
N ASN A 469 -2.40 -16.73 -18.96
CA ASN A 469 -1.74 -17.04 -20.23
C ASN A 469 -1.74 -15.78 -21.11
N ILE A 470 -0.56 -15.26 -21.42
CA ILE A 470 -0.40 -14.17 -22.38
C ILE A 470 -0.08 -14.79 -23.74
N GLU A 471 -0.95 -14.54 -24.71
CA GLU A 471 -0.74 -14.87 -26.12
C GLU A 471 -0.21 -13.64 -26.86
N LEU A 472 0.96 -13.79 -27.46
CA LEU A 472 1.63 -12.75 -28.22
C LEU A 472 1.22 -12.84 -29.69
N ASP A 473 0.56 -11.80 -30.17
CA ASP A 473 0.26 -11.63 -31.59
C ASP A 473 1.41 -10.86 -32.26
N THR A 474 2.31 -11.61 -32.92
CA THR A 474 3.51 -11.07 -33.56
C THR A 474 3.85 -11.87 -34.82
N GLU A 475 4.37 -11.18 -35.84
CA GLU A 475 4.76 -11.82 -37.11
C GLU A 475 6.09 -12.59 -36.99
N ASN A 476 6.99 -12.20 -36.08
CA ASN A 476 8.30 -12.83 -35.93
C ASN A 476 8.66 -13.08 -34.47
N ILE A 477 8.15 -14.20 -33.93
CA ILE A 477 8.44 -14.63 -32.56
C ILE A 477 9.92 -14.96 -32.33
N GLN A 478 10.67 -15.34 -33.37
CA GLN A 478 12.06 -15.75 -33.20
C GLN A 478 12.94 -14.59 -32.71
N ASP A 479 12.67 -13.36 -33.17
CA ASP A 479 13.39 -12.15 -32.77
C ASP A 479 13.13 -11.79 -31.29
N LEU A 480 11.96 -12.17 -30.78
CA LEU A 480 11.55 -11.87 -29.41
C LEU A 480 12.00 -12.95 -28.42
N LYS A 481 12.51 -14.10 -28.87
CA LYS A 481 12.99 -15.15 -27.96
C LYS A 481 14.15 -14.66 -27.09
N GLY A 482 14.05 -14.89 -25.78
CA GLY A 482 15.04 -14.42 -24.81
C GLY A 482 14.82 -12.98 -24.32
N THR A 483 13.88 -12.24 -24.91
CA THR A 483 13.31 -11.05 -24.25
C THR A 483 12.45 -11.48 -23.06
N LYS A 484 12.20 -10.56 -22.14
CA LYS A 484 11.50 -10.85 -20.89
C LYS A 484 10.22 -10.02 -20.76
N ILE A 485 9.16 -10.65 -20.27
CA ILE A 485 7.92 -9.99 -19.86
C ILE A 485 7.88 -9.94 -18.33
N GLN A 486 7.64 -8.77 -17.77
CA GLN A 486 7.37 -8.57 -16.34
C GLN A 486 5.92 -8.18 -16.13
N ILE A 487 5.31 -8.79 -15.11
CA ILE A 487 4.01 -8.43 -14.57
C ILE A 487 4.25 -7.58 -13.34
N LYS A 488 3.83 -6.32 -13.39
CA LYS A 488 4.09 -5.32 -12.35
C LYS A 488 2.81 -4.82 -11.69
N ASN A 489 2.91 -4.55 -10.40
CA ASN A 489 1.92 -3.83 -9.61
C ASN A 489 2.58 -2.53 -9.11
N GLY A 490 2.43 -1.45 -9.89
CA GLY A 490 3.23 -0.24 -9.70
C GLY A 490 4.73 -0.54 -9.78
N LYS A 491 5.47 -0.18 -8.73
CA LYS A 491 6.92 -0.42 -8.61
C LYS A 491 7.29 -1.89 -8.43
N GLN A 492 6.38 -2.72 -7.90
CA GLN A 492 6.65 -4.12 -7.58
C GLN A 492 6.61 -5.00 -8.84
N VAL A 493 7.68 -5.74 -9.12
CA VAL A 493 7.65 -6.86 -10.08
C VAL A 493 7.07 -8.08 -9.37
N VAL A 494 5.89 -8.51 -9.78
CA VAL A 494 5.16 -9.64 -9.16
C VAL A 494 5.67 -10.96 -9.71
N GLN A 495 5.80 -11.06 -11.03
CA GLN A 495 6.41 -12.20 -11.72
C GLN A 495 7.07 -11.74 -13.01
N GLU A 496 8.01 -12.54 -13.50
CA GLU A 496 8.66 -12.32 -14.79
C GLU A 496 8.94 -13.63 -15.51
N GLN A 497 8.88 -13.62 -16.84
CA GLN A 497 9.10 -14.79 -17.68
C GLN A 497 9.84 -14.40 -18.95
N PHE A 498 10.68 -15.30 -19.46
CA PHE A 498 11.29 -15.14 -20.78
C PHE A 498 10.32 -15.57 -21.87
N ILE A 499 10.32 -14.85 -22.98
CA ILE A 499 9.61 -15.25 -24.19
C ILE A 499 10.40 -16.41 -24.80
N GLN A 500 9.75 -17.56 -24.89
CA GLN A 500 10.29 -18.77 -25.54
C GLN A 500 9.46 -19.16 -26.77
N ASP A 501 8.18 -18.78 -26.78
CA ASP A 501 7.21 -19.02 -27.82
C ASP A 501 6.10 -17.96 -27.74
N ASN A 502 5.07 -18.06 -28.59
CA ASN A 502 3.94 -17.13 -28.62
C ASN A 502 3.10 -17.12 -27.34
N GLN A 503 3.23 -18.13 -26.47
CA GLN A 503 2.51 -18.20 -25.21
C GLN A 503 3.46 -18.06 -24.01
N VAL A 504 3.12 -17.15 -23.10
CA VAL A 504 3.87 -16.89 -21.87
C VAL A 504 2.94 -17.06 -20.67
N GLN A 505 3.29 -18.01 -19.79
CA GLN A 505 2.43 -18.40 -18.66
C GLN A 505 2.93 -17.84 -17.34
N PHE A 506 2.01 -17.25 -16.58
CA PHE A 506 2.20 -16.81 -15.20
C PHE A 506 1.23 -17.59 -14.31
N LYS A 507 1.72 -18.06 -13.16
CA LYS A 507 0.96 -18.99 -12.29
C LYS A 507 0.72 -18.38 -10.93
N ASN A 508 -0.46 -18.62 -10.35
CA ASN A 508 -0.80 -18.16 -9.00
C ASN A 508 -0.60 -16.64 -8.81
N LEU A 509 -0.93 -15.83 -9.81
CA LEU A 509 -0.97 -14.38 -9.64
C LEU A 509 -2.16 -14.02 -8.75
N PRO A 510 -2.02 -13.10 -7.78
CA PRO A 510 -3.17 -12.55 -7.07
C PRO A 510 -4.17 -11.94 -8.05
N ASN A 511 -5.46 -12.01 -7.74
CA ASN A 511 -6.47 -11.29 -8.51
C ASN A 511 -6.18 -9.78 -8.50
N GLY A 512 -6.31 -9.14 -9.65
CA GLY A 512 -5.91 -7.74 -9.81
C GLY A 512 -5.70 -7.30 -11.24
N ILE A 513 -5.28 -6.05 -11.37
CA ILE A 513 -4.81 -5.42 -12.61
C ILE A 513 -3.30 -5.25 -12.54
N TYR A 514 -2.60 -5.53 -13.64
CA TYR A 514 -1.15 -5.47 -13.69
C TYR A 514 -0.66 -4.77 -14.95
N THR A 515 0.42 -4.01 -14.80
CA THR A 515 1.17 -3.45 -15.93
C THR A 515 2.07 -4.53 -16.52
N VAL A 516 2.05 -4.69 -17.84
CA VAL A 516 2.93 -5.58 -18.59
C VAL A 516 4.09 -4.79 -19.16
N ASN A 517 5.30 -5.16 -18.74
CA ASN A 517 6.52 -4.53 -19.18
C ASN A 517 7.37 -5.50 -20.01
N PHE A 518 7.83 -5.06 -21.17
CA PHE A 518 8.72 -5.83 -22.03
C PHE A 518 10.17 -5.34 -21.87
N ILE A 519 11.10 -6.27 -21.68
CA ILE A 519 12.52 -6.01 -21.45
C ILE A 519 13.35 -6.70 -22.53
N GLY A 520 14.17 -5.91 -23.21
CA GLY A 520 15.13 -6.34 -24.22
C GLY A 520 15.38 -5.22 -25.22
N ASP A 521 16.62 -5.04 -25.66
CA ASP A 521 16.97 -3.92 -26.55
C ASP A 521 16.25 -4.01 -27.91
N ILE A 522 15.90 -5.23 -28.35
CA ILE A 522 15.10 -5.47 -29.55
C ILE A 522 13.73 -4.77 -29.48
N MET A 523 13.19 -4.52 -28.27
CA MET A 523 11.89 -3.85 -28.10
C MET A 523 11.89 -2.39 -28.56
N LYS A 524 13.05 -1.78 -28.85
CA LYS A 524 13.11 -0.44 -29.48
C LYS A 524 12.51 -0.44 -30.89
N ASP A 525 12.51 -1.60 -31.55
CA ASP A 525 12.04 -1.79 -32.93
C ASP A 525 10.60 -2.33 -32.99
N TYR A 526 9.93 -2.48 -31.83
CA TYR A 526 8.58 -3.05 -31.70
C TYR A 526 7.61 -2.10 -30.98
N LEU A 527 6.36 -2.09 -31.44
CA LEU A 527 5.22 -1.43 -30.80
C LEU A 527 4.38 -2.46 -30.04
N VAL A 528 4.15 -2.18 -28.76
CA VAL A 528 3.25 -2.97 -27.92
C VAL A 528 1.92 -2.21 -27.86
N LYS A 529 0.81 -2.87 -28.22
CA LYS A 529 -0.50 -2.21 -28.28
C LYS A 529 -1.32 -2.32 -26.98
N GLN A 530 -0.95 -3.24 -26.09
CA GLN A 530 -1.63 -3.41 -24.80
C GLN A 530 -0.62 -3.55 -23.66
N HIS A 531 -0.81 -2.75 -22.61
CA HIS A 531 0.11 -2.65 -21.49
C HIS A 531 -0.47 -3.07 -20.14
N TYR A 532 -1.74 -3.50 -20.10
CA TYR A 532 -2.40 -3.92 -18.87
C TYR A 532 -3.12 -5.25 -19.04
N VAL A 533 -3.05 -6.10 -18.02
CA VAL A 533 -3.68 -7.41 -17.97
C VAL A 533 -4.44 -7.63 -16.66
N TYR A 534 -5.57 -8.33 -16.77
CA TYR A 534 -6.50 -8.57 -15.68
C TYR A 534 -6.43 -10.03 -15.24
N VAL A 535 -6.35 -10.25 -13.92
CA VAL A 535 -6.48 -11.56 -13.29
C VAL A 535 -7.75 -11.54 -12.46
N LYS A 536 -8.79 -12.23 -12.96
CA LYS A 536 -10.13 -12.28 -12.36
C LYS A 536 -10.54 -13.70 -12.02
N GLU A 537 -10.42 -14.62 -12.95
CA GLU A 537 -10.86 -16.00 -12.78
C GLU A 537 -9.69 -16.91 -12.40
N ALA A 538 -9.96 -18.19 -12.12
CA ALA A 538 -8.89 -19.16 -11.86
C ALA A 538 -7.95 -19.30 -13.07
N GLN A 539 -8.47 -19.18 -14.30
CA GLN A 539 -7.71 -19.15 -15.55
C GLN A 539 -8.06 -17.90 -16.34
N ASN A 540 -7.05 -17.16 -16.78
CA ASN A 540 -7.19 -15.90 -17.49
C ASN A 540 -6.35 -15.93 -18.76
N GLN A 541 -6.82 -15.22 -19.78
CA GLN A 541 -6.13 -15.06 -21.05
C GLN A 541 -6.05 -13.59 -21.42
N ALA A 542 -4.89 -13.17 -21.93
CA ALA A 542 -4.70 -11.87 -22.53
C ALA A 542 -3.99 -12.02 -23.86
N ASN A 543 -4.43 -11.25 -24.87
CA ASN A 543 -3.80 -11.21 -26.18
C ASN A 543 -3.07 -9.87 -26.30
N ILE A 544 -1.76 -9.90 -26.49
CA ILE A 544 -0.93 -8.69 -26.62
C ILE A 544 -0.33 -8.65 -28.01
N SER A 545 -0.71 -7.63 -28.79
CA SER A 545 -0.12 -7.38 -30.09
C SER A 545 1.23 -6.69 -29.96
N VAL A 546 2.25 -7.31 -30.57
CA VAL A 546 3.66 -6.88 -30.56
C VAL A 546 4.14 -6.79 -32.01
N GLU A 547 4.06 -5.59 -32.57
CA GLU A 547 4.25 -5.32 -34.00
C GLU A 547 5.65 -4.75 -34.26
N ASN A 548 6.43 -5.36 -35.15
CA ASN A 548 7.70 -4.78 -35.62
C ASN A 548 7.44 -3.53 -36.47
N ILE A 549 8.14 -2.42 -36.25
CA ILE A 549 7.92 -1.16 -36.97
C ILE A 549 8.44 -1.31 -38.42
N LYS A 550 7.54 -1.17 -39.40
CA LYS A 550 7.83 -1.23 -40.84
C LYS A 550 7.65 0.13 -41.51
N LYS A 551 6.70 0.94 -41.03
CA LYS A 551 6.49 2.33 -41.43
C LYS A 551 6.15 3.16 -40.19
N SER A 552 6.58 4.42 -40.16
CA SER A 552 6.28 5.32 -39.04
C SER A 552 4.83 5.77 -39.09
N ASP A 553 4.15 5.80 -37.95
CA ASP A 553 2.78 6.34 -37.84
C ASP A 553 2.68 7.82 -38.29
N LEU A 554 3.79 8.56 -38.33
CA LEU A 554 3.83 9.93 -38.85
C LEU A 554 3.47 10.02 -40.34
N SER A 555 3.61 8.91 -41.08
CA SER A 555 3.25 8.85 -42.51
C SER A 555 1.74 8.69 -42.73
N ASN A 556 1.00 8.32 -41.67
CA ASN A 556 -0.45 8.20 -41.74
C ASN A 556 -1.11 9.56 -41.91
N GLN A 557 -2.29 9.56 -42.54
CA GLN A 557 -3.06 10.75 -42.84
C GLN A 557 -4.53 10.51 -42.55
N LYS A 558 -5.21 11.62 -42.24
CA LYS A 558 -6.62 11.64 -41.88
C LYS A 558 -7.35 12.70 -42.69
N ILE A 559 -8.50 12.33 -43.24
CA ILE A 559 -9.40 13.21 -43.97
C ILE A 559 -10.81 13.06 -43.41
N ARG A 560 -11.34 14.13 -42.79
CA ARG A 560 -12.70 14.17 -42.26
C ARG A 560 -13.67 14.66 -43.32
N PHE A 561 -14.84 14.04 -43.39
CA PHE A 561 -15.94 14.39 -44.29
C PHE A 561 -17.04 15.05 -43.47
N LEU A 562 -17.34 16.32 -43.78
CA LEU A 562 -18.35 17.09 -43.05
C LEU A 562 -19.65 17.23 -43.86
N GLY A 563 -20.76 17.08 -43.15
CA GLY A 563 -22.12 17.11 -43.63
C GLY A 563 -22.78 18.45 -43.41
N LEU A 564 -24.12 18.44 -43.38
CA LEU A 564 -24.93 19.59 -42.98
C LEU A 564 -24.48 20.09 -41.59
N GLY A 565 -24.41 21.40 -41.39
CA GLY A 565 -23.98 21.98 -40.11
C GLY A 565 -22.49 21.83 -39.77
N ASN A 566 -21.69 21.29 -40.69
CA ASN A 566 -20.29 20.86 -40.47
C ASN A 566 -20.15 19.64 -39.55
N ASP A 567 -21.23 18.87 -39.38
CA ASP A 567 -21.17 17.62 -38.61
C ASP A 567 -20.38 16.57 -39.36
N GLN A 568 -19.38 15.95 -38.72
CA GLN A 568 -18.59 14.89 -39.33
C GLN A 568 -19.45 13.64 -39.55
N PHE A 569 -19.53 13.17 -40.80
CA PHE A 569 -20.28 11.95 -41.15
C PHE A 569 -19.39 10.77 -41.57
N ALA A 570 -18.16 11.03 -41.99
CA ALA A 570 -17.17 10.00 -42.30
C ALA A 570 -15.74 10.48 -42.06
N GLU A 571 -14.80 9.54 -41.98
CA GLU A 571 -13.37 9.77 -41.83
C GLU A 571 -12.60 8.72 -42.66
N PHE A 572 -11.66 9.18 -43.49
CA PHE A 572 -10.70 8.31 -44.17
C PHE A 572 -9.34 8.42 -43.47
N ASN A 573 -8.75 7.29 -43.12
CA ASN A 573 -7.44 7.17 -42.48
C ASN A 573 -6.54 6.21 -43.25
N THR A 574 -5.24 6.45 -43.23
CA THR A 574 -4.24 5.46 -43.65
C THR A 574 -3.61 4.75 -42.45
N ASP A 575 -3.31 3.47 -42.60
CA ASP A 575 -2.53 2.63 -41.68
C ASP A 575 -1.43 1.96 -42.51
N LEU A 576 -0.35 2.70 -42.71
CA LEU A 576 0.74 2.26 -43.61
C LEU A 576 1.61 1.18 -43.00
N GLN A 577 1.64 1.07 -41.68
CA GLN A 577 2.23 -0.06 -40.97
C GLN A 577 1.59 -1.39 -41.41
N LYS A 578 0.29 -1.37 -41.75
CA LYS A 578 -0.47 -2.53 -42.26
C LYS A 578 -0.75 -2.47 -43.77
N GLU A 579 -0.23 -1.47 -44.48
CA GLU A 579 -0.53 -1.19 -45.90
C GLU A 579 -2.05 -1.13 -46.19
N GLN A 580 -2.80 -0.40 -45.37
CA GLN A 580 -4.26 -0.34 -45.44
C GLN A 580 -4.81 1.09 -45.44
N GLY A 581 -5.91 1.28 -46.16
CA GLY A 581 -6.81 2.42 -46.02
C GLY A 581 -8.04 2.04 -45.21
N ILE A 582 -8.54 2.97 -44.41
CA ILE A 582 -9.67 2.77 -43.50
C ILE A 582 -10.68 3.88 -43.72
N LEU A 583 -11.89 3.56 -44.15
CA LEU A 583 -13.02 4.49 -44.21
C LEU A 583 -14.02 4.19 -43.10
N SER A 584 -14.22 5.12 -42.18
CA SER A 584 -15.20 5.02 -41.10
C SER A 584 -16.36 5.98 -41.35
N VAL A 585 -17.56 5.45 -41.59
CA VAL A 585 -18.80 6.20 -41.78
C VAL A 585 -19.62 6.17 -40.50
N SER A 586 -19.85 7.34 -39.91
CA SER A 586 -20.47 7.51 -38.59
C SER A 586 -21.91 8.02 -38.63
N ALA A 587 -22.34 8.65 -39.74
CA ALA A 587 -23.71 9.17 -39.87
C ALA A 587 -24.45 8.60 -41.10
N THR A 588 -25.74 8.31 -40.90
CA THR A 588 -26.62 7.76 -41.95
C THR A 588 -27.11 8.84 -42.90
N ASN A 589 -27.21 10.09 -42.44
CA ASN A 589 -27.72 11.22 -43.21
C ASN A 589 -26.69 12.35 -43.23
N PRO A 590 -25.64 12.26 -44.07
CA PRO A 590 -24.63 13.30 -44.18
C PRO A 590 -25.21 14.68 -44.46
N HIS A 591 -26.18 14.76 -45.37
CA HIS A 591 -26.79 16.03 -45.76
C HIS A 591 -28.16 15.81 -46.40
N VAL A 592 -29.21 15.95 -45.59
CA VAL A 592 -30.59 15.58 -45.96
C VAL A 592 -31.10 16.22 -47.25
N TYR A 593 -30.66 17.44 -47.59
CA TYR A 593 -31.09 18.12 -48.82
C TYR A 593 -30.59 17.48 -50.12
N PHE A 594 -29.61 16.56 -50.06
CA PHE A 594 -29.16 15.81 -51.24
C PHE A 594 -29.92 14.50 -51.45
N GLY A 595 -30.76 14.07 -50.50
CA GLY A 595 -31.58 12.85 -50.64
C GLY A 595 -30.74 11.61 -50.98
N GLN A 596 -31.12 10.88 -52.03
CA GLN A 596 -30.40 9.69 -52.51
C GLN A 596 -29.29 10.01 -53.54
N ASN A 597 -29.02 11.29 -53.82
CA ASN A 597 -27.93 11.68 -54.71
C ASN A 597 -26.57 11.51 -54.04
N LEU A 598 -25.55 11.23 -54.85
CA LEU A 598 -24.16 11.17 -54.40
C LEU A 598 -23.77 12.47 -53.69
N TYR A 599 -23.23 12.36 -52.49
CA TYR A 599 -22.73 13.48 -51.69
C TYR A 599 -21.21 13.39 -51.51
N ALA A 600 -20.67 12.19 -51.28
CA ALA A 600 -19.23 11.96 -51.27
C ALA A 600 -18.88 10.54 -51.75
N SER A 601 -17.65 10.33 -52.21
CA SER A 601 -17.14 8.99 -52.56
C SER A 601 -15.65 8.83 -52.24
N VAL A 602 -15.23 7.59 -52.04
CA VAL A 602 -13.83 7.17 -51.95
C VAL A 602 -13.62 6.04 -52.95
N GLU A 603 -12.67 6.20 -53.85
CA GLU A 603 -12.27 5.22 -54.85
C GLU A 603 -10.76 4.99 -54.76
N VAL A 604 -10.32 3.73 -54.86
CA VAL A 604 -8.91 3.35 -54.78
C VAL A 604 -8.57 2.39 -55.92
N LYS A 605 -7.47 2.66 -56.62
CA LYS A 605 -6.94 1.85 -57.72
C LYS A 605 -5.52 1.37 -57.42
N ASP A 606 -5.19 0.17 -57.89
CA ASP A 606 -3.83 -0.34 -57.86
C ASP A 606 -2.93 0.33 -58.90
N VAL A 607 -1.64 -0.03 -58.92
CA VAL A 607 -0.65 0.54 -59.84
C VAL A 607 -0.88 0.17 -61.31
N GLN A 608 -1.74 -0.82 -61.60
CA GLN A 608 -2.17 -1.18 -62.95
C GLN A 608 -3.47 -0.45 -63.35
N GLY A 609 -4.06 0.33 -62.45
CA GLY A 609 -5.32 1.04 -62.66
C GLY A 609 -6.58 0.21 -62.37
N ASN A 610 -6.47 -0.98 -61.79
CA ASN A 610 -7.63 -1.80 -61.42
C ASN A 610 -8.27 -1.26 -60.14
N LEU A 611 -9.60 -1.29 -60.08
CA LEU A 611 -10.36 -0.87 -58.91
C LEU A 611 -10.16 -1.85 -57.73
N VAL A 612 -9.62 -1.34 -56.62
CA VAL A 612 -9.39 -2.10 -55.37
C VAL A 612 -10.51 -1.87 -54.37
N TYR A 613 -10.99 -0.63 -54.26
CA TYR A 613 -12.05 -0.25 -53.33
C TYR A 613 -12.91 0.88 -53.90
N GLN A 614 -14.21 0.84 -53.62
CA GLN A 614 -15.11 1.95 -53.90
C GLN A 614 -16.21 2.03 -52.83
N ASN A 615 -16.45 3.24 -52.35
CA ASN A 615 -17.60 3.56 -51.50
C ASN A 615 -18.25 4.86 -52.00
N LYS A 616 -19.56 4.80 -52.27
CA LYS A 616 -20.36 5.95 -52.70
C LYS A 616 -21.39 6.25 -51.62
N MET A 617 -21.32 7.46 -51.08
CA MET A 617 -22.15 7.93 -49.97
C MET A 617 -23.14 8.97 -50.48
N ALA A 618 -24.43 8.68 -50.33
CA ALA A 618 -25.51 9.60 -50.68
C ALA A 618 -25.77 10.65 -49.57
N GLY A 619 -26.64 11.63 -49.83
CA GLY A 619 -27.07 12.61 -48.82
C GLY A 619 -27.85 12.01 -47.64
N THR A 620 -28.50 10.87 -47.84
CA THR A 620 -29.34 10.15 -46.88
C THR A 620 -29.24 8.64 -47.08
N GLY A 621 -29.45 7.87 -46.01
CA GLY A 621 -29.49 6.40 -46.07
C GLY A 621 -28.12 5.73 -46.26
N VAL A 622 -27.03 6.39 -45.87
CA VAL A 622 -25.68 5.81 -45.96
C VAL A 622 -25.48 4.74 -44.89
N THR A 623 -24.87 3.62 -45.26
CA THR A 623 -24.51 2.54 -44.33
C THR A 623 -23.36 2.99 -43.43
N LYS A 624 -23.59 2.99 -42.11
CA LYS A 624 -22.54 3.20 -41.11
C LYS A 624 -21.63 1.97 -41.04
N GLY A 625 -20.35 2.19 -40.76
CA GLY A 625 -19.40 1.09 -40.61
C GLY A 625 -17.96 1.56 -40.75
N THR A 626 -17.03 0.66 -40.46
CA THR A 626 -15.60 0.85 -40.75
C THR A 626 -15.18 -0.16 -41.79
N PHE A 627 -14.61 0.33 -42.88
CA PHE A 627 -14.22 -0.46 -44.04
C PHE A 627 -12.71 -0.38 -44.20
N LYS A 628 -12.02 -1.52 -44.14
CA LYS A 628 -10.57 -1.63 -44.34
C LYS A 628 -10.29 -2.22 -45.71
N PHE A 629 -9.30 -1.69 -46.42
CA PHE A 629 -8.91 -2.15 -47.76
C PHE A 629 -7.40 -1.99 -47.99
N PRO A 630 -6.80 -2.77 -48.90
CA PRO A 630 -5.38 -2.64 -49.22
C PRO A 630 -5.04 -1.26 -49.78
N LEU A 631 -3.94 -0.68 -49.31
CA LEU A 631 -3.40 0.60 -49.79
C LEU A 631 -1.87 0.55 -49.74
N LYS A 632 -1.26 0.33 -50.91
CA LYS A 632 0.18 0.14 -51.07
C LYS A 632 0.81 1.31 -51.84
N ASP A 633 2.13 1.38 -51.79
CA ASP A 633 2.88 2.40 -52.54
C ASP A 633 2.55 2.31 -54.05
N GLY A 634 2.30 3.47 -54.64
CA GLY A 634 1.85 3.66 -56.02
C GLY A 634 0.34 3.62 -56.24
N TYR A 635 -0.47 3.21 -55.24
CA TYR A 635 -1.94 3.17 -55.41
C TYR A 635 -2.50 4.58 -55.59
N GLU A 636 -3.55 4.71 -56.40
CA GLU A 636 -4.24 5.98 -56.61
C GLU A 636 -5.50 6.04 -55.75
N ILE A 637 -5.70 7.14 -55.03
CA ILE A 637 -6.89 7.43 -54.23
C ILE A 637 -7.61 8.59 -54.88
N GLN A 638 -8.92 8.46 -55.08
CA GLN A 638 -9.79 9.53 -55.52
C GLN A 638 -10.89 9.75 -54.49
N ILE A 639 -11.02 10.98 -54.00
CA ILE A 639 -12.10 11.39 -53.10
C ILE A 639 -12.93 12.45 -53.80
N GLU A 640 -14.24 12.19 -53.89
CA GLU A 640 -15.22 13.15 -54.36
C GLU A 640 -16.02 13.70 -53.17
N HIS A 641 -16.22 15.00 -53.11
CA HIS A 641 -17.15 15.64 -52.17
C HIS A 641 -17.89 16.77 -52.86
N VAL A 642 -19.23 16.71 -52.89
CA VAL A 642 -20.07 17.68 -53.62
C VAL A 642 -19.87 19.11 -53.10
N GLU A 643 -19.61 19.25 -51.81
CA GLU A 643 -19.21 20.51 -51.16
C GLU A 643 -17.73 20.44 -50.74
N PRO A 644 -16.75 20.69 -51.62
CA PRO A 644 -15.34 20.39 -51.35
C PRO A 644 -14.73 21.19 -50.18
N SER A 645 -15.33 22.31 -49.79
CA SER A 645 -14.96 23.06 -48.58
C SER A 645 -15.30 22.35 -47.27
N ARG A 646 -16.08 21.27 -47.33
CA ARG A 646 -16.45 20.41 -46.19
C ARG A 646 -15.56 19.16 -46.06
N LEU A 647 -14.50 19.05 -46.86
CA LEU A 647 -13.40 18.12 -46.57
C LEU A 647 -12.42 18.81 -45.63
N ALA A 648 -12.16 18.19 -44.47
CA ALA A 648 -11.26 18.70 -43.44
C ALA A 648 -10.10 17.71 -43.23
N PRO A 649 -9.03 17.82 -44.05
CA PRO A 649 -7.83 17.01 -43.93
C PRO A 649 -6.86 17.54 -42.86
N ASP A 650 -5.95 16.68 -42.40
CA ASP A 650 -4.83 17.10 -41.55
C ASP A 650 -3.70 17.77 -42.37
N GLU A 651 -3.60 17.49 -43.68
CA GLU A 651 -2.69 18.15 -44.62
C GLU A 651 -3.44 18.95 -45.71
N PRO A 652 -2.83 19.97 -46.33
CA PRO A 652 -3.52 20.75 -47.37
C PRO A 652 -4.06 19.89 -48.52
N ILE A 653 -5.33 20.12 -48.90
CA ILE A 653 -5.97 19.57 -50.10
C ILE A 653 -6.63 20.70 -50.90
N SER A 654 -7.04 20.43 -52.13
CA SER A 654 -7.87 21.39 -52.87
C SER A 654 -9.30 21.38 -52.33
N VAL A 655 -9.63 22.39 -51.51
CA VAL A 655 -10.99 22.62 -51.00
C VAL A 655 -11.93 23.28 -52.01
N ARG A 656 -11.43 23.55 -53.23
CA ARG A 656 -12.22 24.14 -54.34
C ARG A 656 -12.65 23.10 -55.36
N ASN A 657 -11.91 21.99 -55.46
CA ASN A 657 -12.19 20.95 -56.44
C ASN A 657 -13.07 19.88 -55.83
N ARG A 658 -14.19 19.58 -56.50
CA ARG A 658 -15.10 18.51 -56.11
C ARG A 658 -14.42 17.14 -56.05
N ILE A 659 -13.37 16.93 -56.84
CA ILE A 659 -12.58 15.71 -56.90
C ILE A 659 -11.13 16.05 -56.52
N ASN A 660 -10.59 15.31 -55.56
CA ASN A 660 -9.18 15.30 -55.24
C ASN A 660 -8.61 13.90 -55.53
N THR A 661 -7.38 13.86 -56.04
CA THR A 661 -6.68 12.61 -56.39
C THR A 661 -5.30 12.61 -55.75
N TRP A 662 -4.89 11.47 -55.22
CA TRP A 662 -3.59 11.27 -54.61
C TRP A 662 -2.92 10.00 -55.10
N THR A 663 -1.59 10.00 -55.12
CA THR A 663 -0.80 8.77 -55.17
C THR A 663 -0.29 8.46 -53.77
N MET A 664 -0.48 7.22 -53.34
CA MET A 664 0.14 6.68 -52.13
C MET A 664 1.65 6.54 -52.36
N THR A 665 2.47 7.18 -51.52
CA THR A 665 3.94 7.07 -51.56
C THR A 665 4.45 6.52 -50.22
N GLU A 666 5.75 6.19 -50.16
CA GLU A 666 6.37 5.76 -48.90
C GLU A 666 6.30 6.84 -47.79
N TRP A 667 6.15 8.12 -48.17
CA TRP A 667 6.05 9.28 -47.26
C TRP A 667 4.62 9.66 -46.89
N GLY A 668 3.61 9.06 -47.54
CA GLY A 668 2.20 9.45 -47.45
C GLY A 668 1.56 9.74 -48.81
N LEU A 669 0.38 10.34 -48.81
CA LEU A 669 -0.40 10.71 -49.98
C LEU A 669 0.15 12.00 -50.62
N ALA A 670 0.54 11.90 -51.89
CA ALA A 670 0.90 13.03 -52.74
C ALA A 670 -0.31 13.48 -53.57
N ASN A 671 -0.84 14.67 -53.32
CA ASN A 671 -2.01 15.24 -54.00
C ASN A 671 -1.64 15.73 -55.40
N HIS A 672 -2.36 15.26 -56.41
CA HIS A 672 -2.09 15.60 -57.81
C HIS A 672 -2.40 17.07 -58.14
N GLN A 673 -3.44 17.64 -57.52
CA GLN A 673 -3.90 18.99 -57.81
C GLN A 673 -3.02 20.06 -57.15
N LEU A 674 -2.49 19.80 -55.96
CA LEU A 674 -1.60 20.71 -55.24
C LEU A 674 -0.13 20.52 -55.59
N GLN A 675 0.24 19.39 -56.20
CA GLN A 675 1.63 19.02 -56.51
C GLN A 675 2.53 19.13 -55.27
N ASN A 676 2.03 18.71 -54.10
CA ASN A 676 2.80 18.76 -52.87
C ASN A 676 3.92 17.71 -52.87
N ASP A 677 5.02 18.06 -52.22
CA ASP A 677 6.14 17.15 -51.99
C ASP A 677 5.88 16.35 -50.71
N ALA A 678 5.52 15.08 -50.87
CA ALA A 678 5.18 14.20 -49.76
C ALA A 678 6.36 13.97 -48.78
N GLU A 679 7.61 13.98 -49.26
CA GLU A 679 8.78 13.86 -48.39
C GLU A 679 8.92 15.12 -47.53
N GLN A 680 8.73 16.31 -48.11
CA GLN A 680 8.79 17.56 -47.35
C GLN A 680 7.65 17.70 -46.33
N ASP A 681 6.45 17.26 -46.68
CA ASP A 681 5.32 17.25 -45.74
C ASP A 681 5.55 16.24 -44.60
N PHE A 682 6.16 15.08 -44.89
CA PHE A 682 6.59 14.13 -43.87
C PHE A 682 7.68 14.71 -42.95
N ILE A 683 8.66 15.44 -43.51
CA ILE A 683 9.70 16.14 -42.72
C ILE A 683 9.08 17.20 -41.78
N LYS A 684 8.03 17.92 -42.20
CA LYS A 684 7.30 18.85 -41.31
C LYS A 684 6.68 18.12 -40.12
N LYS A 685 6.14 16.91 -40.33
CA LYS A 685 5.60 16.07 -39.24
C LYS A 685 6.69 15.56 -38.30
N ILE A 686 7.84 15.14 -38.84
CA ILE A 686 9.03 14.79 -38.06
C ILE A 686 9.43 15.96 -37.17
N ASN A 687 9.51 17.17 -37.73
CA ASN A 687 9.86 18.37 -36.97
C ASN A 687 8.84 18.67 -35.88
N LYS A 688 7.55 18.69 -36.21
CA LYS A 688 6.48 18.95 -35.24
C LYS A 688 6.50 17.92 -34.09
N SER A 689 6.67 16.64 -34.42
CA SER A 689 6.77 15.55 -33.45
C SER A 689 8.01 15.70 -32.57
N GLY A 690 9.18 15.92 -33.16
CA GLY A 690 10.44 16.13 -32.44
C GLY A 690 10.40 17.34 -31.51
N GLU A 691 9.87 18.48 -31.97
CA GLU A 691 9.71 19.69 -31.15
C GLU A 691 8.74 19.48 -29.99
N THR A 692 7.61 18.81 -30.23
CA THR A 692 6.64 18.48 -29.17
C THR A 692 7.28 17.59 -28.10
N LEU A 693 7.95 16.51 -28.51
CA LEU A 693 8.54 15.54 -27.59
C LEU A 693 9.74 16.08 -26.81
N ILE A 694 10.51 17.01 -27.38
CA ILE A 694 11.70 17.57 -26.72
C ILE A 694 11.41 18.74 -25.78
N GLN A 695 10.26 19.41 -25.98
CA GLN A 695 9.79 20.48 -25.09
C GLN A 695 9.05 19.93 -23.86
N ASP A 696 8.42 18.76 -23.97
CA ASP A 696 7.76 18.11 -22.85
C ASP A 696 8.77 17.35 -21.97
N GLU A 697 9.21 17.98 -20.87
CA GLU A 697 10.19 17.40 -19.94
C GLU A 697 9.72 16.06 -19.33
N ASN A 698 8.42 15.83 -19.17
CA ASN A 698 7.90 14.56 -18.64
C ASN A 698 8.04 13.43 -19.66
N VAL A 699 7.89 13.73 -20.95
CA VAL A 699 7.99 12.76 -22.03
C VAL A 699 9.43 12.56 -22.49
N LYS A 700 10.22 13.64 -22.45
CA LYS A 700 11.63 13.68 -22.83
C LYS A 700 12.48 12.69 -22.03
N VAL A 701 12.20 12.49 -20.74
CA VAL A 701 12.95 11.56 -19.89
C VAL A 701 12.55 10.09 -20.05
N ILE A 702 11.39 9.80 -20.64
CA ILE A 702 10.91 8.42 -20.81
C ILE A 702 11.85 7.66 -21.75
N PRO A 703 12.34 6.46 -21.38
CA PRO A 703 13.18 5.64 -22.24
C PRO A 703 12.52 5.31 -23.58
N LEU A 704 13.32 5.30 -24.66
CA LEU A 704 12.87 4.98 -26.03
C LEU A 704 12.01 3.71 -26.11
N ILE A 705 12.37 2.66 -25.35
CA ILE A 705 11.65 1.38 -25.40
C ILE A 705 10.21 1.44 -24.84
N TYR A 706 9.85 2.48 -24.10
CA TYR A 706 8.54 2.62 -23.44
C TYR A 706 7.58 3.59 -24.12
N LEU A 707 8.07 4.36 -25.11
CA LEU A 707 7.27 5.39 -25.77
C LEU A 707 7.21 5.19 -27.29
N SER A 708 6.02 4.85 -27.77
CA SER A 708 5.77 4.57 -29.20
C SER A 708 6.06 5.77 -30.10
N GLU A 709 5.82 6.99 -29.62
CA GLU A 709 6.04 8.25 -30.33
C GLU A 709 7.52 8.47 -30.62
N LYS A 710 8.41 8.21 -29.64
CA LYS A 710 9.86 8.26 -29.84
C LYS A 710 10.35 7.18 -30.80
N LYS A 711 9.81 5.96 -30.72
CA LYS A 711 10.15 4.88 -31.66
C LYS A 711 9.74 5.24 -33.09
N ASN A 712 8.51 5.73 -33.27
CA ASN A 712 8.00 6.18 -34.57
C ASN A 712 8.82 7.35 -35.13
N LEU A 713 9.24 8.30 -34.29
CA LEU A 713 10.08 9.42 -34.70
C LEU A 713 11.48 8.96 -35.11
N LEU A 714 12.14 8.13 -34.29
CA LEU A 714 13.46 7.59 -34.61
C LEU A 714 13.42 6.77 -35.91
N PHE A 715 12.40 5.94 -36.08
CA PHE A 715 12.18 5.18 -37.30
C PHE A 715 12.03 6.11 -38.50
N ALA A 716 11.18 7.14 -38.40
CA ALA A 716 10.97 8.13 -39.47
C ALA A 716 12.28 8.81 -39.87
N ILE A 717 13.07 9.29 -38.91
CA ILE A 717 14.36 9.97 -39.17
C ILE A 717 15.34 9.02 -39.85
N ASN A 718 15.42 7.77 -39.42
CA ASN A 718 16.35 6.78 -39.97
C ASN A 718 16.06 6.40 -41.43
N HIS A 719 14.82 6.60 -41.88
CA HIS A 719 14.40 6.30 -43.26
C HIS A 719 14.58 7.48 -44.22
N LEU A 720 14.86 8.69 -43.73
CA LEU A 720 15.20 9.83 -44.58
C LEU A 720 16.52 9.61 -45.33
N ASN A 721 16.74 10.39 -46.39
CA ASN A 721 18.05 10.47 -47.03
C ASN A 721 19.15 10.87 -46.04
N GLU A 722 20.41 10.47 -46.31
CA GLU A 722 21.52 10.62 -45.36
C GLU A 722 21.78 12.06 -44.89
N LYS A 723 21.49 13.07 -45.72
CA LYS A 723 21.60 14.49 -45.32
C LYS A 723 20.57 14.82 -44.24
N ASN A 724 19.29 14.59 -44.51
CA ASN A 724 18.20 14.94 -43.60
C ASN A 724 18.23 14.06 -42.33
N LYS A 725 18.54 12.77 -42.47
CA LYS A 725 18.72 11.84 -41.35
C LYS A 725 19.76 12.37 -40.36
N LYS A 726 20.94 12.79 -40.84
CA LYS A 726 21.99 13.36 -39.98
C LYS A 726 21.51 14.64 -39.29
N GLU A 727 20.91 15.56 -40.03
CA GLU A 727 20.38 16.81 -39.49
C GLU A 727 19.38 16.58 -38.34
N TYR A 728 18.44 15.65 -38.50
CA TYR A 728 17.41 15.40 -37.49
C TYR A 728 17.87 14.50 -36.33
N LEU A 729 18.84 13.61 -36.55
CA LEU A 729 19.50 12.91 -35.43
C LEU A 729 20.34 13.88 -34.60
N ASP A 730 21.01 14.86 -35.21
CA ASP A 730 21.72 15.91 -34.47
C ASP A 730 20.74 16.81 -33.70
N LYS A 731 19.60 17.18 -34.32
CA LYS A 731 18.58 18.04 -33.70
C LYS A 731 17.83 17.36 -32.54
N TYR A 732 17.44 16.09 -32.70
CA TYR A 732 16.57 15.38 -31.75
C TYR A 732 17.23 14.21 -31.04
N GLY A 733 18.54 14.03 -31.18
CA GLY A 733 19.29 12.90 -30.64
C GLY A 733 19.04 12.67 -29.15
N GLU A 734 18.90 13.75 -28.36
CA GLU A 734 18.57 13.70 -26.92
C GLU A 734 17.35 12.81 -26.60
N LEU A 735 16.34 12.78 -27.47
CA LEU A 735 15.14 11.95 -27.29
C LEU A 735 15.43 10.45 -27.38
N PHE A 736 16.48 10.07 -28.10
CA PHE A 736 16.82 8.69 -28.42
C PHE A 736 18.00 8.16 -27.60
N HIS A 737 18.68 9.04 -26.86
CA HIS A 737 19.68 8.62 -25.89
C HIS A 737 18.98 7.91 -24.73
N THR A 738 19.42 6.71 -24.42
CA THR A 738 19.27 6.21 -23.05
C THR A 738 20.09 7.12 -22.14
N PRO A 739 19.56 7.60 -21.00
CA PRO A 739 20.36 8.40 -20.07
C PRO A 739 21.54 7.55 -19.59
N ASN A 740 22.74 7.77 -20.16
CA ASN A 740 23.94 7.05 -19.73
C ASN A 740 24.49 7.72 -18.48
N TYR A 741 24.05 7.25 -17.32
CA TYR A 741 24.59 7.63 -16.01
C TYR A 741 26.01 7.08 -15.79
N GLY A 742 26.58 6.36 -16.75
CA GLY A 742 27.93 5.85 -16.76
C GLY A 742 28.05 4.45 -16.14
N ASP A 743 29.04 3.68 -16.59
CA ASP A 743 29.48 2.44 -15.94
C ASP A 743 30.88 2.65 -15.33
N ASN A 744 31.31 1.75 -14.46
CA ASN A 744 32.67 1.69 -13.91
C ASN A 744 33.09 2.95 -13.15
N PHE A 745 32.56 3.13 -11.94
CA PHE A 745 33.01 4.18 -11.02
C PHE A 745 34.08 3.67 -10.08
N ILE A 746 35.08 4.51 -9.79
CA ILE A 746 36.03 4.29 -8.70
C ILE A 746 35.84 5.32 -7.61
N PHE A 747 35.62 4.82 -6.40
CA PHE A 747 35.62 5.61 -5.18
C PHE A 747 36.98 5.43 -4.51
N THR A 748 37.66 6.52 -4.16
CA THR A 748 38.93 6.49 -3.43
C THR A 748 38.74 7.18 -2.10
N LEU A 749 38.94 6.45 -1.00
CA LEU A 749 38.78 6.93 0.36
C LEU A 749 40.17 7.12 1.01
N LYS A 750 40.46 8.34 1.44
CA LYS A 750 41.77 8.74 1.95
C LYS A 750 41.72 9.14 3.42
N GLY A 751 42.76 8.72 4.13
CA GLY A 751 42.98 8.93 5.54
C GLY A 751 43.91 10.10 5.85
N LEU A 752 44.51 10.05 7.05
CA LEU A 752 45.53 11.00 7.47
C LEU A 752 46.69 11.05 6.46
N GLY A 753 47.14 12.25 6.10
CA GLY A 753 48.22 12.43 5.12
C GLY A 753 47.86 12.03 3.70
N ASN A 754 46.56 11.94 3.36
CA ASN A 754 46.04 11.49 2.07
C ASN A 754 46.36 10.03 1.72
N ALA A 755 46.71 9.20 2.72
CA ALA A 755 46.93 7.77 2.52
C ALA A 755 45.61 7.07 2.17
N THR A 756 45.54 6.39 1.02
CA THR A 756 44.33 5.64 0.63
C THR A 756 44.16 4.42 1.53
N PHE A 757 43.09 4.37 2.30
CA PHE A 757 42.78 3.21 3.15
C PHE A 757 41.76 2.27 2.50
N ALA A 758 40.96 2.75 1.55
CA ALA A 758 40.06 1.91 0.76
C ALA A 758 39.80 2.49 -0.64
N THR A 759 39.53 1.59 -1.59
CA THR A 759 39.02 1.93 -2.92
C THR A 759 37.82 1.06 -3.25
N MET A 760 36.84 1.57 -3.98
CA MET A 760 35.68 0.80 -4.41
C MET A 760 35.49 0.89 -5.91
N ASP A 761 35.45 -0.26 -6.57
CA ASP A 761 35.14 -0.40 -7.99
C ASP A 761 33.67 -0.77 -8.14
N PHE A 762 32.89 0.11 -8.73
CA PHE A 762 31.45 -0.04 -8.91
C PHE A 762 31.13 -0.21 -10.39
N SER A 763 30.79 -1.43 -10.82
CA SER A 763 30.32 -1.71 -12.18
C SER A 763 28.81 -1.87 -12.19
N THR A 764 28.15 -1.02 -12.98
CA THR A 764 26.69 -1.03 -13.19
C THR A 764 26.31 -2.14 -14.16
N LYS A 765 27.18 -2.46 -15.13
CA LYS A 765 26.98 -3.52 -16.12
C LYS A 765 27.17 -4.92 -15.52
N GLU A 766 28.25 -5.13 -14.77
CA GLU A 766 28.48 -6.40 -14.06
C GLU A 766 27.59 -6.55 -12.83
N ARG A 767 26.89 -5.46 -12.44
CA ARG A 767 26.09 -5.36 -11.22
C ARG A 767 26.90 -5.79 -10.00
N LEU A 768 28.08 -5.20 -9.86
CA LEU A 768 29.06 -5.62 -8.87
C LEU A 768 29.76 -4.40 -8.26
N LEU A 769 29.79 -4.35 -6.93
CA LEU A 769 30.65 -3.46 -6.15
C LEU A 769 31.78 -4.27 -5.54
N THR A 770 33.03 -3.91 -5.85
CA THR A 770 34.24 -4.49 -5.24
C THR A 770 34.86 -3.47 -4.31
N VAL A 771 34.93 -3.76 -3.01
CA VAL A 771 35.52 -2.90 -1.98
C VAL A 771 36.89 -3.45 -1.60
N ASN A 772 37.95 -2.75 -1.99
CA ASN A 772 39.33 -3.07 -1.65
C ASN A 772 39.77 -2.25 -0.42
N THR A 773 40.08 -2.94 0.67
CA THR A 773 40.67 -2.35 1.89
C THR A 773 42.18 -2.49 1.85
N ASN A 774 42.92 -1.42 2.15
CA ASN A 774 44.37 -1.45 2.26
C ASN A 774 44.82 -1.72 3.69
N ARG A 775 46.01 -2.33 3.85
CA ARG A 775 46.64 -2.51 5.15
C ARG A 775 47.14 -1.18 5.70
N THR A 776 46.30 -0.47 6.43
CA THR A 776 46.64 0.81 7.06
C THR A 776 45.67 1.15 8.19
N MET A 777 46.04 2.13 8.98
CA MET A 777 45.14 2.81 9.91
C MET A 777 44.55 4.05 9.21
N PRO A 778 43.22 4.19 9.10
CA PRO A 778 42.62 5.29 8.35
C PRO A 778 42.98 6.68 8.89
N HIS A 779 42.83 6.94 10.20
CA HIS A 779 43.07 8.27 10.75
C HIS A 779 43.25 8.31 12.28
N TRP A 780 44.48 8.50 12.77
CA TRP A 780 44.82 8.48 14.21
C TRP A 780 44.00 9.44 15.09
N TYR A 781 43.61 10.62 14.58
CA TYR A 781 42.84 11.59 15.37
C TYR A 781 41.36 11.25 15.54
N PHE A 782 40.82 10.26 14.81
CA PHE A 782 39.42 9.83 14.95
C PHE A 782 39.35 8.51 15.73
N PRO A 783 39.04 8.55 17.04
CA PRO A 783 38.85 7.32 17.82
C PRO A 783 37.57 6.57 17.44
N GLU A 784 36.67 7.20 16.69
CA GLU A 784 35.37 6.66 16.30
C GLU A 784 35.33 6.26 14.80
N ARG A 785 34.12 6.00 14.30
CA ARG A 785 33.83 5.71 12.90
C ARG A 785 34.26 6.88 12.02
N TYR A 786 35.16 6.61 11.08
CA TYR A 786 35.75 7.58 10.15
C TYR A 786 35.13 7.51 8.74
N ALA A 787 34.74 6.31 8.28
CA ALA A 787 33.98 6.14 7.04
C ALA A 787 33.03 4.94 7.07
N THR A 788 32.01 4.96 6.22
CA THR A 788 31.05 3.86 6.02
C THR A 788 30.75 3.68 4.55
N VAL A 789 30.67 2.43 4.12
CA VAL A 789 30.12 2.01 2.83
C VAL A 789 28.88 1.18 3.14
N LEU A 790 27.73 1.57 2.62
CA LEU A 790 26.45 0.89 2.85
C LEU A 790 25.76 0.66 1.51
N VAL A 791 25.32 -0.57 1.25
CA VAL A 791 24.45 -0.93 0.13
C VAL A 791 23.14 -1.45 0.68
N GLN A 792 22.04 -0.89 0.21
CA GLN A 792 20.67 -1.30 0.56
C GLN A 792 19.88 -1.64 -0.70
N ASP A 793 18.87 -2.50 -0.61
CA ASP A 793 17.90 -2.67 -1.68
C ASP A 793 16.75 -1.65 -1.61
N VAL A 794 15.77 -1.81 -2.50
CA VAL A 794 14.62 -0.90 -2.63
C VAL A 794 13.67 -0.90 -1.44
N ASP A 795 13.69 -1.96 -0.63
CA ASP A 795 12.84 -2.13 0.55
C ASP A 795 13.57 -1.66 1.84
N GLY A 796 14.84 -1.30 1.72
CA GLY A 796 15.68 -0.85 2.84
C GLY A 796 16.53 -1.95 3.45
N MET A 797 16.51 -3.19 2.92
CA MET A 797 17.33 -4.28 3.45
C MET A 797 18.81 -4.06 3.17
N GLN A 798 19.65 -4.37 4.17
CA GLN A 798 21.10 -4.25 4.03
C GLN A 798 21.68 -5.38 3.16
N LYS A 799 22.30 -5.02 2.03
CA LYS A 799 23.08 -5.95 1.20
C LYS A 799 24.55 -5.98 1.57
N TYR A 800 25.10 -4.86 2.02
CA TYR A 800 26.48 -4.76 2.45
C TYR A 800 26.68 -3.56 3.38
N VAL A 801 27.52 -3.74 4.41
CA VAL A 801 27.99 -2.63 5.24
C VAL A 801 29.47 -2.82 5.57
N LYS A 802 30.24 -1.73 5.50
CA LYS A 802 31.64 -1.70 5.94
C LYS A 802 31.92 -0.40 6.67
N ASN A 803 32.30 -0.51 7.93
CA ASN A 803 32.70 0.62 8.75
C ASN A 803 34.22 0.67 8.92
N TYR A 804 34.78 1.87 8.76
CA TYR A 804 36.20 2.15 8.97
C TYR A 804 36.34 3.03 10.23
N TRP A 805 37.01 2.53 11.27
CA TRP A 805 37.33 3.30 12.48
C TRP A 805 38.68 3.95 12.33
N GLY A 806 38.80 5.22 12.72
CA GLY A 806 40.02 5.99 12.45
C GLY A 806 41.27 5.41 13.11
N ARG A 807 41.18 4.93 14.35
CA ARG A 807 42.30 4.36 15.12
C ARG A 807 42.48 2.84 15.00
N LYS A 808 41.72 2.17 14.14
CA LYS A 808 41.80 0.72 13.96
C LYS A 808 42.78 0.40 12.82
N ASP A 809 43.71 -0.51 13.07
CA ASP A 809 44.56 -1.08 12.03
C ASP A 809 43.76 -2.10 11.20
N TYR A 810 43.71 -1.90 9.88
CA TYR A 810 43.09 -2.84 8.96
C TYR A 810 44.13 -3.71 8.27
N VAL A 811 43.75 -4.94 7.95
CA VAL A 811 44.47 -5.82 7.03
C VAL A 811 43.93 -5.62 5.61
N ALA A 812 44.74 -5.93 4.60
CA ALA A 812 44.29 -5.85 3.22
C ALA A 812 43.19 -6.91 2.97
N SER A 813 42.07 -6.50 2.38
CA SER A 813 40.94 -7.38 2.06
C SER A 813 40.18 -6.90 0.82
N ILE A 814 39.48 -7.82 0.16
CA ILE A 814 38.63 -7.52 -1.00
C ILE A 814 37.25 -8.10 -0.73
N ASP A 815 36.23 -7.25 -0.65
CA ASP A 815 34.83 -7.66 -0.53
C ASP A 815 34.14 -7.46 -1.90
N LYS A 816 33.29 -8.41 -2.31
CA LYS A 816 32.50 -8.33 -3.55
C LYS A 816 31.01 -8.38 -3.22
N VAL A 817 30.25 -7.44 -3.76
CA VAL A 817 28.82 -7.24 -3.45
C VAL A 817 28.03 -7.23 -4.75
N ASN A 818 27.13 -8.20 -4.92
CA ASN A 818 26.22 -8.24 -6.07
C ASN A 818 25.12 -7.20 -5.92
N LEU A 819 24.85 -6.46 -6.99
CA LEU A 819 23.90 -5.37 -7.03
C LEU A 819 22.64 -5.74 -7.85
N SER A 820 21.54 -5.06 -7.56
CA SER A 820 20.26 -5.16 -8.27
C SER A 820 19.81 -3.75 -8.67
N LEU A 821 19.09 -3.62 -9.80
CA LEU A 821 18.52 -2.33 -10.18
C LEU A 821 17.60 -1.82 -9.06
N GLY A 822 17.75 -0.55 -8.71
CA GLY A 822 17.07 0.09 -7.58
C GLY A 822 17.88 0.12 -6.28
N ASP A 823 18.95 -0.66 -6.14
CA ASP A 823 19.81 -0.66 -4.95
C ASP A 823 20.40 0.73 -4.67
N TYR A 824 20.52 1.08 -3.40
CA TYR A 824 21.10 2.34 -2.93
C TYR A 824 22.51 2.11 -2.38
N LEU A 825 23.49 2.88 -2.86
CA LEU A 825 24.83 3.01 -2.30
C LEU A 825 24.92 4.31 -1.50
N THR A 826 25.17 4.20 -0.20
CA THR A 826 25.49 5.32 0.68
C THR A 826 26.96 5.24 1.11
N VAL A 827 27.71 6.31 0.89
CA VAL A 827 29.10 6.44 1.36
C VAL A 827 29.20 7.63 2.29
N ILE A 828 29.62 7.37 3.53
CA ILE A 828 29.86 8.39 4.55
C ILE A 828 31.36 8.47 4.77
N HIS A 829 31.92 9.67 4.73
CA HIS A 829 33.33 9.91 5.00
C HIS A 829 33.46 11.20 5.81
N GLU A 830 33.99 11.15 7.04
CA GLU A 830 34.00 12.32 7.94
C GLU A 830 34.70 13.53 7.33
N GLU A 831 35.75 13.31 6.53
CA GLU A 831 36.46 14.36 5.77
C GLU A 831 36.13 14.37 4.25
N GLY A 832 34.96 13.86 3.85
CA GLY A 832 34.61 13.64 2.44
C GLY A 832 34.52 14.92 1.61
N ALA A 833 34.02 16.02 2.20
CA ALA A 833 33.94 17.34 1.56
C ALA A 833 35.32 18.04 1.39
N GLY A 834 36.38 17.48 1.99
CA GLY A 834 37.74 18.07 2.00
C GLY A 834 38.73 17.42 1.03
N GLN A 835 38.27 16.87 -0.10
CA GLN A 835 39.05 16.13 -1.12
C GLN A 835 39.59 14.74 -0.71
N ARG A 836 39.22 14.22 0.47
CA ARG A 836 39.62 12.86 0.90
C ARG A 836 38.68 11.75 0.44
N LEU A 837 37.53 12.10 -0.14
CA LEU A 837 36.71 11.21 -0.94
C LEU A 837 36.80 11.65 -2.41
N SER A 838 37.18 10.76 -3.31
CA SER A 838 37.15 10.99 -4.76
C SER A 838 36.24 9.96 -5.41
N ILE A 839 35.41 10.41 -6.36
CA ILE A 839 34.48 9.56 -7.10
C ILE A 839 34.67 9.89 -8.58
N GLN A 840 35.12 8.93 -9.36
CA GLN A 840 35.47 9.15 -10.76
C GLN A 840 34.92 8.03 -11.63
N ASN A 841 34.33 8.38 -12.76
CA ASN A 841 34.00 7.41 -13.80
C ASN A 841 35.29 7.02 -14.55
N LYS A 842 35.62 5.73 -14.59
CA LYS A 842 36.87 5.22 -15.18
C LYS A 842 36.92 5.39 -16.70
N ASP A 843 35.77 5.29 -17.36
CA ASP A 843 35.71 5.33 -18.82
C ASP A 843 35.80 6.79 -19.34
N SER A 844 35.04 7.70 -18.74
CA SER A 844 34.99 9.12 -19.14
C SER A 844 35.98 10.02 -18.41
N GLN A 845 36.65 9.52 -17.37
CA GLN A 845 37.53 10.27 -16.46
C GLN A 845 36.83 11.43 -15.71
N LYS A 846 35.51 11.57 -15.82
CA LYS A 846 34.73 12.64 -15.15
C LYS A 846 34.56 12.35 -13.66
N SER A 847 34.82 13.35 -12.82
CA SER A 847 34.59 13.26 -11.38
C SER A 847 33.17 13.65 -10.99
N LEU A 848 32.60 12.97 -10.00
CA LEU A 848 31.35 13.34 -9.36
C LEU A 848 31.62 14.21 -8.12
N ALA A 849 30.63 15.01 -7.71
CA ALA A 849 30.72 15.82 -6.51
C ALA A 849 30.93 14.94 -5.26
N ASN A 850 31.84 15.36 -4.38
CA ASN A 850 32.10 14.71 -3.10
C ASN A 850 31.51 15.55 -1.95
N GLN A 851 31.00 14.86 -0.95
CA GLN A 851 30.44 15.47 0.26
C GLN A 851 30.77 14.55 1.44
N LYS A 852 30.43 14.96 2.66
CA LYS A 852 30.52 14.07 3.83
C LYS A 852 29.67 12.81 3.65
N ILE A 853 28.51 12.94 3.01
CA ILE A 853 27.61 11.83 2.69
C ILE A 853 27.24 11.94 1.22
N VAL A 854 27.48 10.88 0.45
CA VAL A 854 27.00 10.76 -0.93
C VAL A 854 26.08 9.55 -1.03
N ARG A 855 25.00 9.69 -1.81
CA ARG A 855 24.00 8.65 -1.99
C ARG A 855 23.70 8.50 -3.48
N TYR A 856 23.68 7.25 -3.91
CA TYR A 856 23.43 6.88 -5.29
C TYR A 856 22.42 5.75 -5.35
N GLN A 857 21.55 5.77 -6.35
CA GLN A 857 20.70 4.64 -6.71
C GLN A 857 21.23 3.99 -7.99
N LEU A 858 21.37 2.67 -8.01
CA LEU A 858 21.69 1.92 -9.21
C LEU A 858 20.47 1.95 -10.13
N VAL A 859 20.64 2.55 -11.31
CA VAL A 859 19.64 2.57 -12.38
C VAL A 859 20.18 1.82 -13.59
N ARG A 860 19.33 1.53 -14.57
CA ARG A 860 19.65 0.66 -15.72
C ARG A 860 20.98 1.03 -16.39
N ASP A 861 21.21 2.33 -16.53
CA ASP A 861 22.27 2.89 -17.35
C ASP A 861 23.32 3.63 -16.50
N GLY A 862 23.38 3.39 -15.18
CA GLY A 862 24.46 3.85 -14.29
C GLY A 862 24.05 4.17 -12.86
N ILE A 863 24.65 5.18 -12.23
CA ILE A 863 24.30 5.63 -10.86
C ILE A 863 23.62 7.00 -10.87
N LYS A 864 22.40 7.07 -10.32
CA LYS A 864 21.63 8.31 -10.14
C LYS A 864 21.92 8.90 -8.77
N VAL A 865 22.22 10.19 -8.67
CA VAL A 865 22.35 10.89 -7.38
C VAL A 865 20.97 10.98 -6.73
N VAL A 866 20.89 10.65 -5.44
CA VAL A 866 19.64 10.70 -4.68
C VAL A 866 19.82 11.43 -3.36
N SER A 867 18.73 11.97 -2.82
CA SER A 867 18.69 12.65 -1.53
C SER A 867 18.43 11.66 -0.38
N GLU A 868 18.40 12.13 0.86
CA GLU A 868 18.11 11.28 2.02
C GLU A 868 16.68 10.75 2.02
N SER A 869 15.71 11.56 1.60
CA SER A 869 14.29 11.16 1.55
C SER A 869 14.01 10.07 0.52
N ASP A 870 14.89 9.92 -0.47
CA ASP A 870 14.76 8.94 -1.54
C ASP A 870 15.29 7.56 -1.12
N VAL A 871 16.13 7.49 -0.08
CA VAL A 871 16.70 6.22 0.39
C VAL A 871 15.77 5.62 1.44
N PRO A 872 15.29 4.38 1.25
CA PRO A 872 14.47 3.70 2.24
C PRO A 872 15.23 3.58 3.56
N LYS A 873 14.50 3.74 4.67
CA LYS A 873 15.06 3.55 6.00
C LYS A 873 15.64 2.13 6.11
N LEU A 874 16.82 2.00 6.71
CA LEU A 874 17.50 0.72 6.86
C LEU A 874 16.63 -0.24 7.68
N GLU A 875 16.30 -1.39 7.10
CA GLU A 875 15.63 -2.47 7.83
C GLU A 875 16.61 -3.04 8.87
N GLN A 876 16.18 -3.06 10.14
CA GLN A 876 17.01 -3.47 11.27
C GLN A 876 16.73 -4.92 11.67
N ASP A 877 17.77 -5.73 11.78
CA ASP A 877 17.67 -7.07 12.36
C ASP A 877 17.26 -7.02 13.85
N PRO A 878 16.14 -7.66 14.25
CA PRO A 878 15.82 -7.80 15.66
C PRO A 878 16.92 -8.60 16.37
N PRO A 879 17.25 -8.24 17.62
CA PRO A 879 18.32 -8.90 18.34
C PRO A 879 17.92 -10.35 18.66
N LYS A 880 18.89 -11.27 18.61
CA LYS A 880 18.66 -12.70 18.92
C LYS A 880 19.84 -13.30 19.66
N ILE A 881 19.57 -14.28 20.54
CA ILE A 881 20.63 -15.03 21.25
C ILE A 881 21.03 -16.25 20.44
N THR A 882 22.32 -16.36 20.13
CA THR A 882 22.93 -17.46 19.36
C THR A 882 23.68 -18.45 20.25
N SER A 883 24.13 -18.06 21.44
CA SER A 883 24.68 -19.00 22.41
C SER A 883 23.61 -19.90 23.02
N PHE A 884 24.01 -21.05 23.55
CA PHE A 884 23.17 -21.77 24.50
C PHE A 884 22.98 -20.94 25.77
N VAL A 885 21.84 -21.11 26.42
CA VAL A 885 21.52 -20.51 27.73
C VAL A 885 21.19 -21.64 28.69
N ARG A 886 22.22 -22.18 29.34
CA ARG A 886 22.10 -23.30 30.28
C ARG A 886 22.36 -22.80 31.70
N GLU A 887 21.83 -23.53 32.65
CA GLU A 887 22.11 -23.32 34.07
C GLU A 887 23.62 -23.30 34.31
N GLY A 888 24.11 -22.23 34.96
CA GLY A 888 25.53 -22.01 35.25
C GLY A 888 26.33 -21.28 34.16
N ASP A 889 25.79 -21.05 32.95
CA ASP A 889 26.47 -20.25 31.92
C ASP A 889 26.69 -18.80 32.42
N THR A 890 27.85 -18.21 32.13
CA THR A 890 28.24 -16.84 32.57
C THR A 890 28.49 -15.87 31.40
N SER A 891 28.24 -16.30 30.17
CA SER A 891 28.36 -15.48 28.96
C SER A 891 27.21 -15.77 28.01
N ILE A 892 26.66 -14.72 27.41
CA ILE A 892 25.60 -14.79 26.40
C ILE A 892 26.12 -14.14 25.11
N ARG A 893 25.92 -14.83 23.98
CA ARG A 893 26.27 -14.34 22.65
C ARG A 893 25.04 -14.24 21.78
N GLY A 894 25.04 -13.30 20.85
CA GLY A 894 23.94 -13.13 19.93
C GLY A 894 24.27 -12.31 18.71
N LYS A 895 23.21 -12.05 17.92
CA LYS A 895 23.24 -11.15 16.78
C LYS A 895 22.31 -9.96 16.96
N ALA A 896 22.66 -8.83 16.36
CA ALA A 896 21.81 -7.65 16.18
C ALA A 896 22.30 -6.91 14.91
N THR A 897 21.61 -5.83 14.52
CA THR A 897 22.10 -4.93 13.45
C THR A 897 23.56 -4.53 13.72
N PRO A 898 24.50 -4.67 12.75
CA PRO A 898 25.90 -4.31 12.95
C PRO A 898 26.08 -2.89 13.50
N GLY A 899 26.88 -2.74 14.56
CA GLY A 899 27.08 -1.45 15.24
C GLY A 899 25.95 -1.01 16.19
N ALA A 900 24.85 -1.75 16.31
CA ALA A 900 23.79 -1.48 17.28
C ALA A 900 24.28 -1.63 18.73
N SER A 901 23.72 -0.83 19.63
CA SER A 901 23.93 -1.01 21.07
C SER A 901 22.95 -2.05 21.60
N VAL A 902 23.46 -3.09 22.26
CA VAL A 902 22.72 -4.26 22.70
C VAL A 902 22.67 -4.32 24.23
N GLU A 903 21.47 -4.48 24.77
CA GLU A 903 21.16 -4.59 26.20
C GLU A 903 20.58 -5.98 26.49
N VAL A 904 21.19 -6.75 27.40
CA VAL A 904 20.77 -8.11 27.76
C VAL A 904 20.15 -8.14 29.16
N LEU A 905 18.89 -8.57 29.24
CA LEU A 905 18.11 -8.67 30.46
C LEU A 905 17.97 -10.14 30.89
N VAL A 906 18.36 -10.46 32.13
CA VAL A 906 18.21 -11.81 32.73
C VAL A 906 17.23 -11.71 33.91
N GLY A 907 16.21 -12.58 33.93
CA GLY A 907 15.18 -12.63 34.97
C GLY A 907 14.29 -11.39 35.03
N ASN A 908 13.83 -11.05 36.24
CA ASN A 908 13.09 -9.81 36.56
C ASN A 908 14.01 -8.65 36.96
N SER A 909 15.33 -8.83 36.90
CA SER A 909 16.32 -7.81 37.23
C SER A 909 16.62 -6.87 36.07
N THR A 910 16.99 -5.63 36.42
CA THR A 910 17.54 -4.59 35.54
C THR A 910 18.85 -5.07 34.90
N PRO A 911 19.10 -4.81 33.60
CA PRO A 911 20.26 -5.37 32.92
C PRO A 911 21.59 -4.78 33.42
N ALA A 912 22.53 -5.68 33.68
CA ALA A 912 23.93 -5.35 33.90
C ALA A 912 24.67 -5.34 32.55
N LYS A 913 24.93 -4.13 32.01
CA LYS A 913 25.84 -3.79 30.89
C LYS A 913 25.26 -3.81 29.46
N THR A 914 25.60 -2.76 28.72
CA THR A 914 25.36 -2.58 27.27
C THR A 914 26.64 -2.89 26.50
N VAL A 915 26.54 -3.62 25.39
CA VAL A 915 27.65 -3.91 24.46
C VAL A 915 27.29 -3.40 23.06
N LYS A 916 28.27 -3.20 22.17
CA LYS A 916 27.99 -2.93 20.75
C LYS A 916 28.15 -4.20 19.92
N ALA A 917 27.24 -4.44 18.99
CA ALA A 917 27.41 -5.46 17.96
C ALA A 917 28.56 -5.09 17.02
N ASP A 918 29.37 -6.07 16.63
CA ASP A 918 30.51 -5.88 15.73
C ASP A 918 30.09 -5.72 14.25
N ASP A 919 31.07 -5.70 13.34
CA ASP A 919 30.86 -5.53 11.90
C ASP A 919 30.06 -6.69 11.26
N LEU A 920 29.98 -7.84 11.92
CA LEU A 920 29.19 -9.01 11.49
C LEU A 920 27.86 -9.13 12.26
N GLY A 921 27.55 -8.13 13.08
CA GLY A 921 26.37 -8.11 13.93
C GLY A 921 26.50 -8.99 15.17
N GLU A 922 27.67 -9.59 15.43
CA GLU A 922 27.88 -10.46 16.59
C GLU A 922 28.11 -9.63 17.85
N TRP A 923 27.61 -10.10 18.98
CA TRP A 923 27.86 -9.50 20.29
C TRP A 923 28.04 -10.59 21.35
N GLU A 924 28.81 -10.27 22.39
CA GLU A 924 29.01 -11.10 23.57
C GLU A 924 28.98 -10.25 24.83
N VAL A 925 28.28 -10.72 25.87
CA VAL A 925 28.25 -10.07 27.18
C VAL A 925 28.42 -11.08 28.30
N THR A 926 29.21 -10.71 29.30
CA THR A 926 29.37 -11.50 30.53
C THR A 926 28.23 -11.17 31.49
N VAL A 927 27.56 -12.21 32.00
CA VAL A 927 26.46 -12.13 32.97
C VAL A 927 26.78 -12.92 34.23
N SER A 928 26.02 -12.70 35.31
CA SER A 928 26.00 -13.61 36.46
C SER A 928 25.57 -15.02 36.02
N ALA A 929 26.02 -16.05 36.75
CA ALA A 929 25.68 -17.44 36.44
C ALA A 929 24.15 -17.63 36.35
N LEU A 930 23.68 -18.11 35.19
CA LEU A 930 22.26 -18.27 34.92
C LEU A 930 21.61 -19.32 35.83
N LEU A 931 20.45 -19.03 36.38
CA LEU A 931 19.70 -19.95 37.25
C LEU A 931 18.64 -20.73 36.47
N LYS A 932 18.34 -21.95 36.94
CA LYS A 932 17.29 -22.81 36.39
C LYS A 932 15.95 -22.07 36.30
N GLY A 933 15.41 -21.97 35.09
CA GLY A 933 14.09 -21.41 34.83
C GLY A 933 14.05 -19.90 34.64
N GLU A 934 15.18 -19.19 34.69
CA GLU A 934 15.25 -17.77 34.32
C GLU A 934 14.91 -17.54 32.84
N LEU A 935 14.48 -16.31 32.55
CA LEU A 935 14.21 -15.82 31.20
C LEU A 935 15.29 -14.82 30.80
N VAL A 936 15.78 -14.94 29.56
CA VAL A 936 16.74 -14.02 28.97
C VAL A 936 16.09 -13.29 27.81
N ARG A 937 16.21 -11.96 27.78
CA ARG A 937 15.71 -11.05 26.74
C ARG A 937 16.82 -10.12 26.28
N VAL A 938 16.74 -9.64 25.05
CA VAL A 938 17.73 -8.70 24.49
C VAL A 938 17.01 -7.55 23.81
N LYS A 939 17.52 -6.33 23.97
CA LYS A 939 17.10 -5.14 23.21
C LYS A 939 18.28 -4.60 22.43
N SER A 940 18.03 -4.09 21.22
CA SER A 940 19.05 -3.38 20.43
C SER A 940 18.57 -1.98 20.07
N THR A 941 19.50 -1.04 19.98
CA THR A 941 19.26 0.33 19.55
C THR A 941 20.22 0.72 18.44
N TYR A 942 19.68 1.13 17.29
CA TYR A 942 20.44 1.63 16.14
C TYR A 942 19.70 2.83 15.52
N GLY A 943 20.42 3.91 15.21
CA GLY A 943 19.82 5.12 14.64
C GLY A 943 18.75 5.80 15.49
N GLY A 944 18.66 5.49 16.80
CA GLY A 944 17.62 6.01 17.70
C GLY A 944 16.36 5.14 17.82
N GLU A 945 16.20 4.11 16.99
CA GLU A 945 15.10 3.13 17.07
C GLU A 945 15.49 1.91 17.91
N GLN A 946 14.52 1.24 18.54
CA GLN A 946 14.75 0.13 19.48
C GLN A 946 13.95 -1.12 19.09
N LEU A 947 14.63 -2.26 19.00
CA LEU A 947 14.05 -3.58 18.75
C LEU A 947 14.29 -4.54 19.92
N ALA A 948 13.50 -5.61 20.03
CA ALA A 948 13.58 -6.58 21.13
C ALA A 948 13.54 -8.04 20.62
N SER A 949 14.22 -8.93 21.33
CA SER A 949 14.22 -10.37 21.07
C SER A 949 13.00 -11.08 21.67
N PRO A 950 12.67 -12.30 21.21
CA PRO A 950 11.85 -13.23 21.98
C PRO A 950 12.46 -13.56 23.36
N GLU A 951 11.67 -14.16 24.25
CA GLU A 951 12.16 -14.64 25.55
C GLU A 951 12.81 -16.03 25.41
N TYR A 952 14.02 -16.18 25.98
CA TYR A 952 14.74 -17.45 26.00
C TYR A 952 14.78 -18.03 27.41
N LYS A 953 14.24 -19.24 27.60
CA LYS A 953 14.25 -19.92 28.90
C LYS A 953 15.57 -20.66 29.13
N VAL A 954 16.16 -20.49 30.30
CA VAL A 954 17.40 -21.19 30.71
C VAL A 954 17.12 -22.69 30.89
N ILE A 955 17.88 -23.53 30.17
CA ILE A 955 17.73 -24.99 30.17
C ILE A 955 18.46 -25.57 31.39
N ALA A 956 17.76 -26.40 32.17
CA ALA A 956 18.36 -27.12 33.29
C ALA A 956 19.27 -28.27 32.82
N ILE A 957 20.40 -28.47 33.50
CA ILE A 957 21.27 -29.63 33.26
C ILE A 957 20.55 -30.90 33.75
N PRO A 958 20.45 -31.98 32.94
CA PRO A 958 19.79 -33.20 33.38
C PRO A 958 20.63 -33.96 34.42
N ILE A 959 19.96 -34.59 35.39
CA ILE A 959 20.57 -35.39 36.47
C ILE A 959 20.06 -36.83 36.43
N VAL A 960 20.91 -37.79 36.82
CA VAL A 960 20.54 -39.21 37.04
C VAL A 960 20.34 -39.43 38.54
N GLN A 961 19.23 -40.08 38.91
CA GLN A 961 18.87 -40.38 40.30
C GLN A 961 18.97 -41.87 40.67
N SER A 962 18.92 -42.77 39.68
CA SER A 962 19.09 -44.21 39.89
C SER A 962 20.55 -44.62 40.12
N TRP A 963 20.74 -45.75 40.81
CA TRP A 963 22.02 -46.46 40.82
C TRP A 963 22.44 -46.89 39.41
N LEU A 964 23.73 -46.82 39.12
CA LEU A 964 24.33 -47.20 37.83
C LEU A 964 25.32 -48.34 38.05
N GLY A 965 24.83 -49.54 38.31
CA GLY A 965 25.64 -50.73 38.56
C GLY A 965 25.70 -51.70 37.39
N ILE A 966 26.64 -52.64 37.47
CA ILE A 966 26.69 -53.78 36.53
C ILE A 966 25.36 -54.53 36.56
N GLY A 967 24.81 -54.82 35.38
CA GLY A 967 23.55 -55.55 35.23
C GLY A 967 22.30 -54.66 35.22
N GLU A 968 22.42 -53.37 35.54
CA GLU A 968 21.27 -52.47 35.55
C GLU A 968 20.70 -52.27 34.14
N THR A 969 19.37 -52.35 34.04
CA THR A 969 18.62 -52.22 32.78
C THR A 969 17.62 -51.08 32.82
N ARG A 970 17.51 -50.35 33.94
CA ARG A 970 16.53 -49.27 34.08
C ARG A 970 17.09 -48.13 34.92
N ILE A 971 17.11 -46.94 34.34
CA ILE A 971 17.64 -45.73 35.00
C ILE A 971 16.58 -44.61 35.02
N ASN A 972 16.68 -43.69 35.97
CA ASN A 972 15.75 -42.56 36.09
C ASN A 972 16.47 -41.29 36.52
N GLY A 973 15.81 -40.14 36.32
CA GLY A 973 16.38 -38.85 36.68
C GLY A 973 15.45 -37.67 36.48
N GLN A 974 16.02 -36.46 36.51
CA GLN A 974 15.31 -35.20 36.33
C GLN A 974 15.94 -34.33 35.23
N ALA A 975 15.11 -33.57 34.52
CA ALA A 975 15.50 -32.67 33.43
C ALA A 975 14.48 -31.51 33.32
N SER A 976 14.62 -30.67 32.29
CA SER A 976 13.61 -29.66 31.97
C SER A 976 12.27 -30.33 31.60
N PRO A 977 11.12 -29.89 32.15
CA PRO A 977 9.81 -30.46 31.81
C PRO A 977 9.54 -30.49 30.30
N GLY A 978 9.04 -31.62 29.79
CA GLY A 978 8.75 -31.81 28.36
C GLY A 978 9.98 -32.02 27.47
N ALA A 979 11.20 -32.05 28.02
CA ALA A 979 12.41 -32.30 27.24
C ALA A 979 12.49 -33.76 26.74
N THR A 980 13.01 -33.94 25.53
CA THR A 980 13.43 -35.26 25.02
C THR A 980 14.76 -35.63 25.64
N ILE A 981 14.84 -36.82 26.24
CA ILE A 981 15.99 -37.32 26.99
C ILE A 981 16.64 -38.46 26.21
N ASP A 982 17.83 -38.21 25.68
CA ASP A 982 18.70 -39.23 25.10
C ASP A 982 19.66 -39.75 26.17
N VAL A 983 19.65 -41.06 26.40
CA VAL A 983 20.62 -41.74 27.27
C VAL A 983 21.73 -42.32 26.40
N LEU A 984 22.94 -41.81 26.57
CA LEU A 984 24.14 -42.23 25.86
C LEU A 984 24.98 -43.14 26.76
N VAL A 985 25.38 -44.29 26.24
CA VAL A 985 26.33 -45.20 26.89
C VAL A 985 27.59 -45.27 26.02
N ASN A 986 28.75 -44.89 26.56
CA ASN A 986 30.00 -44.70 25.83
C ASN A 986 29.85 -43.79 24.59
N GLY A 987 29.06 -42.72 24.72
CA GLY A 987 28.76 -41.80 23.63
C GLY A 987 27.77 -42.33 22.57
N VAL A 988 27.29 -43.57 22.69
CA VAL A 988 26.29 -44.15 21.79
C VAL A 988 24.91 -44.08 22.42
N LYS A 989 23.95 -43.51 21.70
CA LYS A 989 22.56 -43.47 22.16
C LYS A 989 21.97 -44.87 22.33
N LYS A 990 21.47 -45.17 23.53
CA LYS A 990 20.85 -46.46 23.88
C LYS A 990 19.37 -46.37 24.19
N ALA A 991 18.88 -45.21 24.61
CA ALA A 991 17.46 -44.96 24.81
C ALA A 991 17.10 -43.50 24.54
N THR A 992 15.85 -43.28 24.15
CA THR A 992 15.22 -41.95 24.08
C THR A 992 13.87 -42.02 24.77
N VAL A 993 13.65 -41.10 25.72
CA VAL A 993 12.39 -40.94 26.46
C VAL A 993 12.04 -39.45 26.56
N SER A 994 10.92 -39.10 27.18
CA SER A 994 10.54 -37.71 27.45
C SER A 994 10.41 -37.47 28.94
N ALA A 995 10.81 -36.28 29.40
CA ALA A 995 10.57 -35.85 30.77
C ALA A 995 9.11 -35.42 30.96
N ASP A 996 8.47 -35.86 32.04
CA ASP A 996 7.10 -35.51 32.37
C ASP A 996 6.95 -34.01 32.71
N ALA A 997 5.72 -33.56 33.01
CA ALA A 997 5.44 -32.17 33.37
C ALA A 997 6.16 -31.69 34.64
N SER A 998 6.65 -32.61 35.47
CA SER A 998 7.48 -32.34 36.65
C SER A 998 8.99 -32.48 36.39
N GLY A 999 9.37 -32.78 35.14
CA GLY A 999 10.74 -32.97 34.70
C GLY A 999 11.32 -34.36 34.98
N ARG A 1000 10.52 -35.34 35.44
CA ARG A 1000 11.02 -36.69 35.74
C ARG A 1000 11.04 -37.55 34.49
N TRP A 1001 12.06 -38.40 34.36
CA TRP A 1001 12.19 -39.33 33.24
C TRP A 1001 12.69 -40.70 33.70
N VAL A 1002 12.33 -41.76 32.96
CA VAL A 1002 12.73 -43.14 33.22
C VAL A 1002 13.06 -43.80 31.89
N ALA A 1003 14.22 -44.43 31.77
CA ALA A 1003 14.69 -45.10 30.55
C ALA A 1003 15.08 -46.55 30.81
N THR A 1004 14.81 -47.43 29.85
CA THR A 1004 15.23 -48.84 29.85
C THR A 1004 16.42 -49.01 28.91
N LEU A 1005 17.45 -49.74 29.34
CA LEU A 1005 18.73 -49.93 28.67
C LEU A 1005 19.07 -51.43 28.60
N PRO A 1006 19.95 -51.85 27.66
CA PRO A 1006 20.69 -53.09 27.81
C PRO A 1006 21.48 -53.10 29.13
N ALA A 1007 21.71 -54.29 29.69
CA ALA A 1007 22.43 -54.44 30.95
C ALA A 1007 23.80 -53.75 30.91
N LEU A 1008 24.03 -52.85 31.87
CA LEU A 1008 25.26 -52.08 31.96
C LEU A 1008 26.46 -52.95 32.37
N THR A 1009 27.65 -52.64 31.84
CA THR A 1009 28.93 -53.31 32.20
C THR A 1009 29.91 -52.32 32.81
N LEU A 1010 30.91 -52.82 33.56
CA LEU A 1010 31.79 -52.00 34.40
C LEU A 1010 32.59 -50.92 33.65
N ASP A 1011 32.96 -51.18 32.39
CA ASP A 1011 33.75 -50.26 31.57
C ASP A 1011 32.89 -49.26 30.77
N GLN A 1012 31.62 -49.12 31.13
CA GLN A 1012 30.70 -48.20 30.46
C GLN A 1012 30.53 -46.89 31.26
N GLU A 1013 30.42 -45.79 30.53
CA GLU A 1013 30.01 -44.48 31.01
C GLU A 1013 28.62 -44.11 30.48
N VAL A 1014 27.79 -43.49 31.31
CA VAL A 1014 26.44 -43.04 30.98
C VAL A 1014 26.40 -41.51 30.97
N GLN A 1015 25.81 -40.90 29.93
CA GLN A 1015 25.55 -39.46 29.84
C GLN A 1015 24.11 -39.22 29.41
N ILE A 1016 23.49 -38.18 29.94
CA ILE A 1016 22.10 -37.81 29.64
C ILE A 1016 22.08 -36.51 28.85
N ARG A 1017 21.41 -36.51 27.70
CA ARG A 1017 21.17 -35.31 26.89
C ARG A 1017 19.69 -34.94 26.95
N ALA A 1018 19.37 -33.78 27.50
CA ALA A 1018 18.02 -33.23 27.50
C ALA A 1018 17.88 -32.18 26.39
N THR A 1019 16.88 -32.33 25.53
CA THR A 1019 16.62 -31.45 24.38
C THR A 1019 15.24 -30.82 24.47
N THR A 1020 15.17 -29.49 24.35
CA THR A 1020 13.92 -28.71 24.25
C THR A 1020 13.93 -27.93 22.94
N GLU A 1021 12.91 -28.12 22.11
CA GLU A 1021 12.83 -27.57 20.74
C GLU A 1021 14.07 -27.92 19.89
N THR A 1022 15.03 -27.00 19.77
CA THR A 1022 16.27 -27.14 18.97
C THR A 1022 17.55 -27.07 19.82
N ARG A 1023 17.45 -26.96 21.15
CA ARG A 1023 18.59 -26.73 22.05
C ARG A 1023 18.70 -27.87 23.07
N TYR A 1024 19.93 -28.20 23.49
CA TYR A 1024 20.20 -29.31 24.40
C TYR A 1024 21.14 -28.94 25.56
N ALA A 1025 21.06 -29.70 26.65
CA ALA A 1025 21.99 -29.70 27.77
C ALA A 1025 22.40 -31.14 28.11
N ASP A 1026 23.69 -31.38 28.29
CA ASP A 1026 24.24 -32.68 28.64
C ASP A 1026 24.58 -32.72 30.14
N SER A 1027 24.33 -33.85 30.79
CA SER A 1027 24.83 -34.14 32.13
C SER A 1027 26.35 -34.37 32.10
N GLU A 1028 26.95 -34.44 33.28
CA GLU A 1028 28.24 -35.10 33.45
C GLU A 1028 28.15 -36.59 33.03
N LYS A 1029 29.32 -37.20 32.84
CA LYS A 1029 29.45 -38.62 32.50
C LYS A 1029 29.57 -39.44 33.79
N TYR A 1030 28.67 -40.40 33.97
CA TYR A 1030 28.63 -41.27 35.14
C TYR A 1030 29.27 -42.63 34.83
N GLN A 1031 30.21 -43.09 35.65
CA GLN A 1031 30.82 -44.42 35.50
C GLN A 1031 29.92 -45.52 36.09
N VAL A 1032 29.83 -46.67 35.42
CA VAL A 1032 29.13 -47.86 35.95
C VAL A 1032 29.93 -48.45 37.11
N ARG A 1033 29.23 -48.92 38.16
CA ARG A 1033 29.82 -49.31 39.45
C ARG A 1033 29.84 -50.84 39.67
N GLU A 1034 30.87 -51.33 40.38
CA GLU A 1034 31.05 -52.76 40.72
C GLU A 1034 30.01 -53.31 41.71
N ILE A 1035 29.85 -54.64 41.71
CA ILE A 1035 29.12 -55.42 42.73
C ILE A 1035 30.07 -55.69 43.89
N ILE A 1036 29.84 -55.13 45.09
CA ILE A 1036 30.68 -55.38 46.28
C ILE A 1036 29.83 -56.01 47.40
N PRO A 1037 29.96 -57.32 47.68
CA PRO A 1037 29.23 -57.93 48.79
C PRO A 1037 29.95 -57.77 50.12
N SER A 1038 29.19 -57.79 51.21
CA SER A 1038 29.70 -57.69 52.58
C SER A 1038 28.87 -58.52 53.56
N ILE A 1039 29.49 -58.91 54.67
CA ILE A 1039 28.82 -59.48 55.84
C ILE A 1039 28.63 -58.35 56.84
N THR A 1040 27.39 -58.11 57.27
CA THR A 1040 27.03 -57.05 58.22
C THR A 1040 26.71 -57.59 59.62
N SER A 1041 26.36 -58.88 59.74
CA SER A 1041 26.24 -59.54 61.05
C SER A 1041 27.61 -59.74 61.72
N SER A 1042 27.64 -59.82 63.04
CA SER A 1042 28.84 -60.22 63.79
C SER A 1042 29.30 -61.64 63.40
N VAL A 1043 30.59 -61.81 63.10
CA VAL A 1043 31.21 -63.10 62.78
C VAL A 1043 31.94 -63.62 64.02
N ARG A 1044 31.25 -64.39 64.88
CA ARG A 1044 31.75 -64.83 66.20
C ARG A 1044 31.56 -66.32 66.43
N ALA A 1045 32.37 -66.90 67.31
CA ALA A 1045 32.26 -68.31 67.68
C ALA A 1045 30.84 -68.66 68.19
N LEU A 1046 30.39 -69.87 67.89
CA LEU A 1046 29.05 -70.42 68.10
C LEU A 1046 27.90 -69.78 67.28
N LYS A 1047 28.13 -68.72 66.49
CA LYS A 1047 27.09 -68.20 65.58
C LYS A 1047 26.77 -69.23 64.49
N THR A 1048 25.49 -69.40 64.21
CA THR A 1048 24.96 -70.30 63.16
C THR A 1048 24.24 -69.54 62.05
N GLU A 1049 24.25 -68.21 62.07
CA GLU A 1049 23.55 -67.38 61.10
C GLU A 1049 24.38 -66.13 60.82
N LEU A 1050 24.52 -65.80 59.53
CA LEU A 1050 25.23 -64.63 59.03
C LEU A 1050 24.31 -63.85 58.08
N SER A 1051 24.38 -62.53 58.13
CA SER A 1051 23.65 -61.64 57.23
C SER A 1051 24.57 -60.59 56.63
N GLY A 1052 24.16 -60.02 55.51
CA GLY A 1052 24.97 -59.04 54.79
C GLY A 1052 24.22 -58.32 53.68
N ILE A 1053 24.99 -57.57 52.89
CA ILE A 1053 24.48 -56.82 51.74
C ILE A 1053 25.23 -57.26 50.49
N ALA A 1054 24.51 -57.39 49.38
CA ALA A 1054 24.99 -57.56 48.02
C ALA A 1054 24.08 -56.76 47.07
N VAL A 1055 24.35 -56.80 45.77
CA VAL A 1055 23.40 -56.23 44.80
C VAL A 1055 22.09 -57.02 44.82
N ALA A 1056 20.96 -56.32 44.73
CA ALA A 1056 19.63 -56.95 44.76
C ALA A 1056 19.50 -58.04 43.67
N GLY A 1057 18.95 -59.19 44.04
CA GLY A 1057 18.82 -60.37 43.17
C GLY A 1057 20.11 -61.16 42.94
N ALA A 1058 21.25 -60.74 43.52
CA ALA A 1058 22.49 -61.51 43.41
C ALA A 1058 22.44 -62.77 44.27
N THR A 1059 22.92 -63.89 43.74
CA THR A 1059 23.16 -65.11 44.52
C THR A 1059 24.40 -64.91 45.40
N VAL A 1060 24.28 -65.11 46.71
CA VAL A 1060 25.35 -64.96 47.70
C VAL A 1060 25.75 -66.34 48.27
N ASP A 1061 26.98 -66.75 47.98
CA ASP A 1061 27.60 -67.95 48.56
C ASP A 1061 28.42 -67.59 49.80
N VAL A 1062 28.21 -68.28 50.92
CA VAL A 1062 28.98 -68.10 52.17
C VAL A 1062 30.00 -69.20 52.34
N TRP A 1063 31.26 -68.83 52.53
CA TRP A 1063 32.42 -69.71 52.66
C TRP A 1063 33.02 -69.62 54.06
N VAL A 1064 33.31 -70.77 54.67
CA VAL A 1064 33.99 -70.87 55.99
C VAL A 1064 35.17 -71.81 55.85
N GLN A 1065 36.38 -71.34 56.18
CA GLN A 1065 37.66 -72.05 56.02
C GLN A 1065 37.84 -72.64 54.62
N GLY A 1066 37.51 -71.87 53.59
CA GLY A 1066 37.64 -72.28 52.19
C GLY A 1066 36.61 -73.30 51.71
N VAL A 1067 35.60 -73.66 52.52
CA VAL A 1067 34.51 -74.57 52.13
C VAL A 1067 33.20 -73.83 52.09
N LYS A 1068 32.45 -73.95 50.97
CA LYS A 1068 31.12 -73.36 50.86
C LYS A 1068 30.16 -74.00 51.86
N LYS A 1069 29.50 -73.18 52.68
CA LYS A 1069 28.58 -73.63 53.73
C LYS A 1069 27.12 -73.26 53.45
N ALA A 1070 26.87 -72.18 52.71
CA ALA A 1070 25.52 -71.78 52.37
C ALA A 1070 25.48 -71.03 51.02
N THR A 1071 24.30 -71.00 50.41
CA THR A 1071 23.96 -70.21 49.23
C THR A 1071 22.58 -69.61 49.44
N VAL A 1072 22.44 -68.29 49.26
CA VAL A 1072 21.17 -67.56 49.40
C VAL A 1072 21.05 -66.50 48.30
N GLU A 1073 19.90 -65.85 48.16
CA GLU A 1073 19.72 -64.73 47.23
C GLU A 1073 19.51 -63.43 48.01
N ALA A 1074 20.15 -62.35 47.57
CA ALA A 1074 19.91 -61.03 48.11
C ALA A 1074 18.54 -60.51 47.65
N ASN A 1075 17.73 -60.02 48.59
CA ASN A 1075 16.39 -59.52 48.28
C ASN A 1075 16.43 -58.23 47.43
N ASN A 1076 15.26 -57.68 47.10
CA ASN A 1076 15.12 -56.47 46.28
C ASN A 1076 15.80 -55.22 46.86
N LEU A 1077 16.22 -55.25 48.13
CA LEU A 1077 16.98 -54.19 48.80
C LEU A 1077 18.48 -54.53 48.94
N GLY A 1078 18.91 -55.68 48.42
CA GLY A 1078 20.29 -56.15 48.51
C GLY A 1078 20.64 -56.89 49.79
N ASN A 1079 19.68 -57.13 50.70
CA ASN A 1079 19.96 -57.80 51.97
C ASN A 1079 19.88 -59.32 51.82
N TRP A 1080 20.81 -60.05 52.44
CA TRP A 1080 20.82 -61.52 52.49
C TRP A 1080 21.09 -62.04 53.90
N THR A 1081 20.57 -63.23 54.20
CA THR A 1081 20.79 -63.94 55.47
C THR A 1081 20.94 -65.43 55.19
N ALA A 1082 21.95 -66.07 55.78
CA ALA A 1082 22.31 -67.47 55.55
C ALA A 1082 22.63 -68.20 56.86
N THR A 1083 22.11 -69.41 57.00
CA THR A 1083 22.43 -70.31 58.12
C THR A 1083 23.71 -71.10 57.81
N VAL A 1084 24.66 -71.11 58.74
CA VAL A 1084 25.94 -71.84 58.66
C VAL A 1084 26.14 -72.75 59.88
N PRO A 1085 26.97 -73.79 59.81
CA PRO A 1085 27.40 -74.53 61.01
C PRO A 1085 28.00 -73.57 62.05
N ALA A 1086 27.87 -73.93 63.33
CA ALA A 1086 28.39 -73.12 64.43
C ALA A 1086 29.86 -72.74 64.18
N LEU A 1087 30.13 -71.44 64.07
CA LEU A 1087 31.45 -70.93 63.77
C LEU A 1087 32.43 -71.22 64.93
N VAL A 1088 33.69 -71.43 64.60
CA VAL A 1088 34.76 -71.64 65.59
C VAL A 1088 35.71 -70.46 65.55
N GLU A 1089 36.20 -70.05 66.72
CA GLU A 1089 37.17 -68.97 66.87
C GLU A 1089 38.36 -69.13 65.90
N ASN A 1090 38.82 -68.01 65.34
CA ASN A 1090 39.90 -67.90 64.35
C ASN A 1090 39.63 -68.53 62.96
N GLN A 1091 38.40 -68.98 62.68
CA GLN A 1091 38.01 -69.39 61.33
C GLN A 1091 37.94 -68.20 60.36
N ASP A 1092 38.24 -68.42 59.08
CA ASP A 1092 38.03 -67.43 58.01
C ASP A 1092 36.66 -67.58 57.38
N VAL A 1093 35.95 -66.47 57.19
CA VAL A 1093 34.62 -66.41 56.57
C VAL A 1093 34.59 -65.35 55.49
N TYR A 1094 34.06 -65.63 54.31
CA TYR A 1094 33.80 -64.62 53.29
C TYR A 1094 32.56 -64.98 52.47
N VAL A 1095 32.06 -64.02 51.70
CA VAL A 1095 30.93 -64.24 50.80
C VAL A 1095 31.25 -63.89 49.36
N ARG A 1096 30.63 -64.58 48.41
CA ARG A 1096 30.71 -64.30 46.98
C ARG A 1096 29.32 -63.95 46.48
N ALA A 1097 29.13 -62.74 45.96
CA ALA A 1097 27.90 -62.38 45.28
C ALA A 1097 28.06 -62.54 43.77
N THR A 1098 27.10 -63.19 43.13
CA THR A 1098 27.07 -63.44 41.68
C THR A 1098 25.75 -62.91 41.11
N LEU A 1099 25.83 -62.07 40.08
CA LEU A 1099 24.67 -61.61 39.32
C LEU A 1099 25.00 -61.66 37.83
N ALA A 1100 24.10 -62.22 37.03
CA ALA A 1100 24.28 -62.38 35.57
C ALA A 1100 25.63 -63.01 35.15
N GLY A 1101 26.15 -63.95 35.95
CA GLY A 1101 27.39 -64.69 35.67
C GLY A 1101 28.69 -63.99 36.10
N ILE A 1102 28.62 -62.75 36.60
CA ILE A 1102 29.78 -62.03 37.15
C ILE A 1102 29.75 -62.13 38.67
N TYR A 1103 30.88 -62.49 39.29
CA TYR A 1103 30.99 -62.60 40.74
C TYR A 1103 32.05 -61.66 41.32
N LYS A 1104 31.84 -61.27 42.58
CA LYS A 1104 32.85 -60.61 43.41
C LYS A 1104 32.82 -61.21 44.81
N ASP A 1105 34.00 -61.36 45.39
CA ASP A 1105 34.16 -61.80 46.77
C ASP A 1105 34.21 -60.60 47.71
N SER A 1106 33.64 -60.76 48.90
CA SER A 1106 33.85 -59.85 50.01
C SER A 1106 35.27 -59.99 50.52
N ARG A 1107 35.70 -59.07 51.39
CA ARG A 1107 36.84 -59.35 52.27
C ARG A 1107 36.61 -60.61 53.10
N THR A 1108 37.70 -61.22 53.55
CA THR A 1108 37.67 -62.30 54.54
C THR A 1108 37.55 -61.73 55.96
N TYR A 1109 36.64 -62.29 56.75
CA TYR A 1109 36.36 -61.98 58.14
C TYR A 1109 36.93 -63.12 59.00
N LYS A 1110 37.72 -62.78 60.03
CA LYS A 1110 38.09 -63.75 61.07
C LYS A 1110 36.92 -63.91 62.05
N VAL A 1111 36.63 -65.14 62.46
CA VAL A 1111 35.65 -65.42 63.51
C VAL A 1111 36.24 -65.03 64.85
N ASP A 1112 35.65 -64.02 65.49
CA ASP A 1112 36.11 -63.57 66.81
C ASP A 1112 35.69 -64.55 67.92
N ALA A 1113 36.41 -64.48 69.05
CA ALA A 1113 36.10 -65.14 70.31
C ALA A 1113 34.71 -64.72 70.88
N ILE A 1114 34.19 -65.48 71.85
CA ILE A 1114 33.03 -65.03 72.64
C ILE A 1114 33.53 -64.09 73.74
N PRO A 1115 33.06 -62.83 73.80
CA PRO A 1115 33.55 -61.87 74.78
C PRO A 1115 33.38 -62.33 76.24
N LEU A 1116 34.44 -62.16 77.02
CA LEU A 1116 34.40 -62.24 78.47
C LEU A 1116 33.48 -61.17 79.07
N ALA A 1117 32.42 -61.59 79.75
CA ALA A 1117 31.52 -60.67 80.43
C ALA A 1117 30.82 -61.32 81.63
N ILE A 1118 30.39 -60.52 82.61
CA ILE A 1118 29.37 -60.92 83.59
C ILE A 1118 27.99 -60.66 82.97
N THR A 1119 27.09 -61.64 83.05
CA THR A 1119 25.76 -61.57 82.41
C THR A 1119 24.62 -61.19 83.35
N SER A 1120 24.82 -61.28 84.66
CA SER A 1120 23.82 -60.92 85.68
C SER A 1120 24.23 -59.63 86.41
N GLU A 1121 23.25 -58.85 86.86
CA GLU A 1121 23.54 -57.71 87.74
C GLU A 1121 24.17 -58.20 89.04
N LEU A 1122 25.16 -57.47 89.51
CA LEU A 1122 25.85 -57.74 90.76
C LEU A 1122 25.13 -57.00 91.88
N THR A 1123 24.45 -57.73 92.76
CA THR A 1123 23.69 -57.13 93.86
C THR A 1123 24.27 -57.46 95.24
N THR A 1124 24.06 -56.56 96.20
CA THR A 1124 24.55 -56.73 97.57
C THR A 1124 23.97 -57.99 98.22
N GLY A 1125 24.85 -58.79 98.83
CA GLY A 1125 24.51 -60.03 99.51
C GLY A 1125 24.68 -61.29 98.65
N GLU A 1126 24.81 -61.17 97.32
CA GLU A 1126 25.00 -62.32 96.43
C GLU A 1126 26.37 -62.98 96.60
N ARG A 1127 26.40 -64.30 96.34
CA ARG A 1127 27.61 -65.13 96.41
C ARG A 1127 27.94 -65.85 95.10
N PHE A 1128 27.21 -65.59 94.02
CA PHE A 1128 27.52 -66.19 92.72
C PHE A 1128 27.68 -65.10 91.68
N VAL A 1129 28.62 -65.30 90.76
CA VAL A 1129 28.82 -64.44 89.60
C VAL A 1129 28.82 -65.33 88.36
N SER A 1130 27.91 -65.04 87.43
CA SER A 1130 27.79 -65.78 86.17
C SER A 1130 28.06 -64.89 84.98
N GLY A 1131 28.63 -65.47 83.94
CA GLY A 1131 29.05 -64.72 82.77
C GLY A 1131 29.23 -65.57 81.52
N THR A 1132 29.69 -64.89 80.46
CA THR A 1132 30.12 -65.51 79.20
C THR A 1132 31.63 -65.40 79.00
N ALA A 1133 32.21 -66.36 78.28
CA ALA A 1133 33.57 -66.34 77.76
C ALA A 1133 33.67 -67.39 76.63
N SER A 1134 34.76 -67.39 75.84
CA SER A 1134 35.00 -68.47 74.87
C SER A 1134 34.92 -69.86 75.54
N PRO A 1135 34.23 -70.85 74.94
CA PRO A 1135 34.06 -72.18 75.52
C PRO A 1135 35.39 -72.84 75.93
N GLY A 1136 35.43 -73.42 77.13
CA GLY A 1136 36.65 -74.03 77.70
C GLY A 1136 37.59 -73.05 78.42
N SER A 1137 37.34 -71.74 78.34
CA SER A 1137 38.17 -70.73 79.04
C SER A 1137 37.97 -70.81 80.56
N ARG A 1138 39.08 -70.79 81.31
CA ARG A 1138 39.09 -70.63 82.76
C ARG A 1138 38.96 -69.15 83.12
N VAL A 1139 37.85 -68.79 83.75
CA VAL A 1139 37.58 -67.43 84.22
C VAL A 1139 37.97 -67.30 85.69
N SER A 1140 38.82 -66.33 85.99
CA SER A 1140 39.16 -65.92 87.34
C SER A 1140 38.41 -64.63 87.70
N VAL A 1141 37.90 -64.54 88.93
CA VAL A 1141 37.06 -63.46 89.44
C VAL A 1141 37.66 -62.93 90.75
N TRP A 1142 37.80 -61.62 90.87
CA TRP A 1142 38.34 -60.92 92.05
C TRP A 1142 37.33 -59.90 92.59
N VAL A 1143 37.25 -59.76 93.92
CA VAL A 1143 36.46 -58.71 94.59
C VAL A 1143 37.45 -57.77 95.30
N VAL A 1144 37.56 -56.51 94.88
CA VAL A 1144 38.74 -55.68 95.19
C VAL A 1144 38.54 -54.82 96.44
N GLU A 1145 39.14 -55.23 97.57
CA GLU A 1145 39.67 -54.36 98.65
C GLU A 1145 40.67 -55.19 99.48
N SER A 1146 41.95 -54.78 99.55
CA SER A 1146 43.12 -55.35 100.29
C SER A 1146 44.02 -56.42 99.63
N GLY A 1147 43.71 -56.93 98.43
CA GLY A 1147 44.73 -57.64 97.64
C GLY A 1147 44.95 -59.13 97.92
N GLU A 1148 43.94 -59.90 98.35
CA GLU A 1148 43.84 -61.33 97.97
C GLU A 1148 42.45 -61.97 98.26
N ALA A 1149 41.71 -62.28 97.19
CA ALA A 1149 40.81 -63.44 97.06
C ALA A 1149 40.46 -63.65 95.57
N VAL A 1150 40.76 -64.85 95.03
CA VAL A 1150 40.50 -65.23 93.62
C VAL A 1150 39.54 -66.40 93.57
N PHE A 1151 38.44 -66.27 92.84
CA PHE A 1151 37.49 -67.34 92.57
C PHE A 1151 37.62 -67.79 91.11
N LYS A 1152 37.49 -69.08 90.83
CA LYS A 1152 37.71 -69.63 89.48
C LYS A 1152 36.47 -70.38 88.98
N ALA A 1153 36.15 -70.19 87.70
CA ALA A 1153 35.13 -70.91 86.95
C ALA A 1153 35.69 -71.34 85.59
N THR A 1154 35.02 -72.23 84.88
CA THR A 1154 35.36 -72.57 83.48
C THR A 1154 34.10 -72.42 82.64
N ALA A 1155 34.23 -71.77 81.48
CA ALA A 1155 33.13 -71.64 80.53
C ALA A 1155 32.83 -73.00 79.90
N ASN A 1156 31.56 -73.40 79.96
CA ASN A 1156 31.09 -74.64 79.37
C ASN A 1156 31.07 -74.56 77.82
N ASN A 1157 30.65 -75.63 77.15
CA ASN A 1157 30.57 -75.70 75.68
C ASN A 1157 29.62 -74.66 75.03
N GLN A 1158 28.79 -73.99 75.84
CA GLN A 1158 27.91 -72.90 75.41
C GLN A 1158 28.49 -71.52 75.74
N GLY A 1159 29.72 -71.46 76.23
CA GLY A 1159 30.41 -70.22 76.60
C GLY A 1159 29.93 -69.61 77.92
N LYS A 1160 29.20 -70.35 78.78
CA LYS A 1160 28.72 -69.85 80.08
C LYS A 1160 29.56 -70.35 81.25
N TRP A 1161 29.87 -69.48 82.21
CA TRP A 1161 30.61 -69.81 83.43
C TRP A 1161 29.90 -69.23 84.67
N THR A 1162 30.11 -69.86 85.84
CA THR A 1162 29.63 -69.36 87.14
C THR A 1162 30.69 -69.59 88.21
N ALA A 1163 31.04 -68.55 88.95
CA ALA A 1163 31.97 -68.59 90.09
C ALA A 1163 31.20 -68.37 91.42
N PHE A 1164 31.58 -69.10 92.47
CA PHE A 1164 31.01 -68.96 93.82
C PHE A 1164 31.99 -68.22 94.76
N LEU A 1165 31.50 -67.19 95.44
CA LEU A 1165 32.23 -66.22 96.25
C LEU A 1165 32.03 -66.50 97.76
N SER A 1166 32.74 -67.47 98.35
CA SER A 1166 32.62 -67.78 99.80
C SER A 1166 33.96 -67.64 100.52
N PRO A 1167 34.01 -67.03 101.73
CA PRO A 1167 32.87 -66.52 102.52
C PRO A 1167 32.37 -65.12 102.11
N THR A 1168 32.95 -64.52 101.07
CA THR A 1168 32.77 -63.10 100.70
C THR A 1168 31.51 -62.83 99.85
N ALA A 1169 30.46 -62.27 100.45
CA ALA A 1169 29.30 -61.77 99.70
C ALA A 1169 29.58 -60.39 99.06
N LEU A 1170 28.93 -60.09 97.93
CA LEU A 1170 29.02 -58.80 97.24
C LEU A 1170 28.46 -57.66 98.11
N GLN A 1171 29.04 -56.46 98.00
CA GLN A 1171 28.61 -55.27 98.74
C GLN A 1171 28.58 -54.05 97.81
N THR A 1172 27.55 -53.21 97.97
CA THR A 1172 27.31 -52.01 97.16
C THR A 1172 28.54 -51.11 97.15
N GLY A 1173 28.89 -50.63 95.97
CA GLY A 1173 30.04 -49.75 95.76
C GLY A 1173 31.37 -50.45 95.57
N ARG A 1174 31.46 -51.78 95.75
CA ARG A 1174 32.67 -52.55 95.46
C ARG A 1174 32.77 -52.95 94.00
N SER A 1175 34.00 -53.22 93.54
CA SER A 1175 34.25 -53.70 92.19
C SER A 1175 34.55 -55.20 92.13
N VAL A 1176 33.94 -55.88 91.16
CA VAL A 1176 34.25 -57.26 90.75
C VAL A 1176 35.01 -57.22 89.44
N ARG A 1177 36.19 -57.82 89.43
CA ARG A 1177 37.07 -57.91 88.27
C ARG A 1177 37.09 -59.34 87.74
N ILE A 1178 37.11 -59.54 86.42
CA ILE A 1178 37.21 -60.86 85.78
C ILE A 1178 38.29 -60.90 84.70
N HIS A 1179 38.89 -62.09 84.54
CA HIS A 1179 39.88 -62.44 83.51
C HIS A 1179 39.66 -63.85 83.00
N ALA A 1180 39.93 -64.10 81.72
CA ALA A 1180 39.85 -65.44 81.15
C ALA A 1180 41.19 -65.90 80.57
N PHE A 1181 41.47 -67.18 80.78
CA PHE A 1181 42.62 -67.88 80.24
C PHE A 1181 42.16 -69.14 79.51
N LEU A 1182 42.74 -69.42 78.35
CA LEU A 1182 42.62 -70.73 77.69
C LEU A 1182 43.97 -71.44 77.83
N GLY A 1183 44.04 -72.44 78.71
CA GLY A 1183 45.32 -73.03 79.11
C GLY A 1183 46.16 -72.09 79.99
N THR A 1184 47.39 -71.77 79.59
CA THR A 1184 48.27 -70.76 80.22
C THR A 1184 48.26 -69.42 79.50
N VAL A 1185 47.55 -69.31 78.38
CA VAL A 1185 47.50 -68.09 77.56
C VAL A 1185 46.37 -67.19 78.06
N TYR A 1186 46.69 -65.93 78.34
CA TYR A 1186 45.71 -64.90 78.65
C TYR A 1186 44.91 -64.59 77.38
N THR A 1187 43.62 -64.91 77.38
CA THR A 1187 42.81 -64.84 76.16
C THR A 1187 41.95 -63.58 76.09
N GLU A 1188 41.50 -63.03 77.22
CA GLU A 1188 40.65 -61.83 77.23
C GLU A 1188 40.94 -60.91 78.43
N GLY A 1189 40.89 -59.60 78.18
CA GLY A 1189 41.31 -58.50 79.05
C GLY A 1189 40.62 -58.38 80.41
N GLU A 1190 41.10 -57.44 81.22
CA GLU A 1190 40.52 -57.12 82.54
C GLU A 1190 39.19 -56.39 82.41
N HIS A 1191 38.12 -57.02 82.87
CA HIS A 1191 36.82 -56.37 82.96
C HIS A 1191 36.45 -56.14 84.41
N VAL A 1192 36.18 -54.88 84.76
CA VAL A 1192 35.80 -54.45 86.12
C VAL A 1192 34.35 -53.98 86.09
N TYR A 1193 33.54 -54.56 86.97
CA TYR A 1193 32.12 -54.26 87.16
C TYR A 1193 31.93 -53.71 88.56
N THR A 1194 30.97 -52.82 88.76
CA THR A 1194 30.64 -52.29 90.09
C THR A 1194 29.36 -52.95 90.59
N VAL A 1195 29.39 -53.41 91.84
CA VAL A 1195 28.22 -53.93 92.55
C VAL A 1195 27.29 -52.75 92.83
N LYS A 1196 26.07 -52.84 92.31
CA LYS A 1196 25.06 -51.79 92.49
C LYS A 1196 24.50 -51.77 93.91
#